data_AF-A0A931LKH2-F1
#
_entry.id   AF-A0A931LKH2-F1
#
_cell.length_a   1.000
_cell.length_b   1.000
_cell.length_c   1.000
_cell.angle_alpha   90.00
_cell.angle_beta   90.00
_cell.angle_gamma   90.00
#
_symmetry.space_group_name_H-M   'P 1'
#
loop_
_entity.id
_entity.type
_entity.pdbx_description
1 polymer ?
#
loop_
_entity_poly.entity_id
_entity_poly.type
_entity_poly.pdbx_seq_one_letter_code
_entity_poly.pdbx_strand_id
1 'polypeptide(L)'
;MRRISFAVLVVAAFGLLLAGCGGANKTPPPPPNNPNLQVSSSTLSFAGEVGGAAPAVQTLDIRNGGGGTLSWKASADQNWVTLDPTSGTAPSTVKVSVNPGGLAEGTQQAKITVTPDDSKVSAQTVTLTLILKKTNADFEIIQFDVFPPSKIVLLGGTVALNVKVKNPKDKEVTADVSLQMNGDYLRKPTGEALKREVKLGPGETKSLYYEATCCLAGGLAVPGPHTLGVSSRSVTITALSVERTLSAKAVELFLAGKAKFHEQHPVISKAAPEEFTAADEALNSLEEAVKAKKLTPAQAALTNFTAKAQKLKDKLPADQTAAQDSIVQAVAQIKSALGETESSGDFSPDPKVVDESRGLTEVGVRGGKLVAASLSGPKTLNPLVTHETSSTDVTSQIHSTVLEINPLTAEVEPGLAKSWEISEDKKTITFHLREGVKFSDGHPLTADDVLFTLNDLVLNPDVPTDTRDTFKIGEKFPTFEKVDDYTFKAITPEPYRLILRNMNSVYVVPKHILAKYVAKLNPGALGFVHGIQNKVKGHQEDWEKNFATEYSALQKELASFEAAVKEKNVEKIQVAATTATKALEAVKAKLPEGQAGIKTDIDTLIGYAQKAVAESQAGRFEGVSPDEFNRAWGTNTPPEEIVGSGPYRFKEYKVDQQLILERNPYYWKIDKNGTQLPYLDQFVFLVVKDLNTSFLKFRAGETDAFGARPEDWPLLNEGVTQADCHDVAKGLYCKNVAKSWRTLKGGPLFGTEFLTINQDVTKADLNNPKFQALQVVFRNKQFRKALAQAIDRESIIENIFHGLGVPQYSPVSVPSPFYDKAETFTKYEFDIEKSKKMLDELGLVDTNNNGIRNITDKFLKANGLDPATVKGLPAENDRELEFALITNQGNTLRESLSNLLVDDFKKIGVKMSYSGMDFNALVTSLTGGTYEAVVIGFTGGTDPPLGKNVWTSDGRLHFWRYSAKENPYDWEKRVNENIHTGDTTFDLDIVKKAYVESQQIISDELPELFTATQLFLNAAKLDLGNTDNFNPIPTEKQNGSTTLTFSDILWWKNEKKRAETQQK
;
A
#
# COMPACT_ATOMS: atom_id res chain seq x y z
N MET A 1 -46.36 36.46 5.81
CA MET A 1 -45.44 36.80 6.92
C MET A 1 -45.30 35.59 7.85
N ARG A 2 -44.05 35.14 8.07
CA ARG A 2 -43.50 34.40 9.26
C ARG A 2 -44.25 33.12 9.71
N ARG A 3 -43.71 31.91 9.50
CA ARG A 3 -42.60 31.19 10.19
C ARG A 3 -43.14 30.11 11.16
N ILE A 4 -42.78 28.85 10.86
CA ILE A 4 -42.21 27.82 11.76
C ILE A 4 -43.15 26.90 12.60
N SER A 5 -42.92 25.59 12.38
CA SER A 5 -42.99 24.39 13.23
C SER A 5 -44.31 23.64 13.49
N PHE A 6 -44.34 22.39 12.99
CA PHE A 6 -45.27 21.30 13.31
C PHE A 6 -44.45 20.04 13.63
N ALA A 7 -44.45 19.59 14.89
CA ALA A 7 -44.25 18.21 15.34
C ALA A 7 -44.48 18.15 16.86
N VAL A 8 -45.18 17.11 17.32
CA VAL A 8 -45.56 16.70 18.70
C VAL A 8 -47.08 16.73 18.96
N LEU A 9 -47.72 15.65 18.48
CA LEU A 9 -48.97 15.04 18.92
C LEU A 9 -48.66 13.53 18.76
N VAL A 10 -48.84 12.62 19.72
CA VAL A 10 -49.97 12.43 20.64
C VAL A 10 -49.48 11.66 21.87
N VAL A 11 -49.61 12.24 23.07
CA VAL A 11 -49.64 11.51 24.36
C VAL A 11 -50.81 12.10 25.15
N ALA A 12 -51.96 11.42 25.12
CA ALA A 12 -53.01 11.37 26.16
C ALA A 12 -54.37 11.00 25.55
N ALA A 13 -54.77 9.73 25.70
CA ALA A 13 -56.16 9.36 25.91
C ALA A 13 -56.17 8.22 26.95
N PHE A 14 -56.59 8.58 28.15
CA PHE A 14 -56.59 7.79 29.39
C PHE A 14 -57.86 6.93 29.48
N GLY A 15 -57.72 5.72 30.03
CA GLY A 15 -58.70 5.13 30.95
C GLY A 15 -59.60 4.02 30.42
N LEU A 16 -59.37 2.78 30.88
CA LEU A 16 -60.43 2.01 31.53
C LEU A 16 -59.83 0.91 32.44
N LEU A 17 -60.06 1.06 33.76
CA LEU A 17 -60.38 0.07 34.82
C LEU A 17 -59.81 -1.37 34.68
N LEU A 18 -59.23 -2.06 35.67
CA LEU A 18 -59.28 -2.01 37.14
C LEU A 18 -58.22 -2.99 37.69
N ALA A 19 -57.61 -2.62 38.83
CA ALA A 19 -57.13 -3.41 39.97
C ALA A 19 -56.79 -4.93 39.82
N GLY A 20 -55.59 -5.30 40.32
CA GLY A 20 -55.32 -6.68 40.75
C GLY A 20 -53.85 -7.03 41.00
N CYS A 21 -53.45 -6.97 42.27
CA CYS A 21 -52.35 -7.63 43.00
C CYS A 21 -51.18 -8.36 42.29
N GLY A 22 -50.01 -8.29 42.94
CA GLY A 22 -48.71 -8.78 42.47
C GLY A 22 -48.57 -10.27 42.16
N GLY A 23 -47.51 -10.59 41.40
CA GLY A 23 -47.01 -11.94 41.23
C GLY A 23 -46.10 -12.16 40.00
N ALA A 24 -44.81 -12.35 40.27
CA ALA A 24 -43.80 -13.09 39.49
C ALA A 24 -43.30 -12.60 38.10
N ASN A 25 -41.97 -12.52 38.01
CA ASN A 25 -41.16 -12.39 36.79
C ASN A 25 -41.64 -13.28 35.63
N LYS A 26 -41.89 -12.68 34.46
CA LYS A 26 -41.85 -13.37 33.16
C LYS A 26 -40.96 -12.59 32.21
N THR A 27 -39.91 -13.26 31.72
CA THR A 27 -39.06 -12.85 30.61
C THR A 27 -39.89 -12.55 29.35
N PRO A 28 -39.48 -11.59 28.51
CA PRO A 28 -40.16 -11.29 27.25
C PRO A 28 -40.04 -12.47 26.26
N PRO A 29 -41.00 -12.67 25.34
CA PRO A 29 -40.93 -13.75 24.36
C PRO A 29 -39.81 -13.49 23.35
N PRO A 30 -39.13 -14.54 22.84
CA PRO A 30 -38.09 -14.39 21.82
C PRO A 30 -38.68 -13.83 20.51
N PRO A 31 -37.88 -13.10 19.71
CA PRO A 31 -38.31 -12.57 18.42
C PRO A 31 -38.70 -13.70 17.44
N PRO A 32 -39.58 -13.44 16.46
CA PRO A 32 -40.06 -14.47 15.54
C PRO A 32 -38.93 -15.03 14.64
N ASN A 33 -38.86 -16.37 14.58
CA ASN A 33 -37.95 -17.16 13.73
C ASN A 33 -38.36 -17.12 12.24
N ASN A 34 -38.17 -15.99 11.56
CA ASN A 34 -38.46 -15.91 10.11
C ASN A 34 -37.22 -16.29 9.28
N PRO A 35 -37.36 -17.14 8.24
CA PRO A 35 -36.26 -17.43 7.30
C PRO A 35 -35.83 -16.20 6.48
N ASN A 36 -34.54 -16.14 6.11
CA ASN A 36 -33.95 -15.08 5.31
C ASN A 36 -32.98 -15.67 4.27
N LEU A 37 -33.32 -15.58 2.97
CA LEU A 37 -32.51 -16.14 1.89
C LEU A 37 -31.30 -15.26 1.58
N GLN A 38 -30.11 -15.83 1.72
CA GLN A 38 -28.83 -15.22 1.35
C GLN A 38 -28.05 -16.11 0.39
N VAL A 39 -27.30 -15.50 -0.52
CA VAL A 39 -26.37 -16.17 -1.44
C VAL A 39 -24.94 -15.68 -1.19
N SER A 40 -23.92 -16.52 -1.38
CA SER A 40 -22.52 -16.15 -1.15
C SER A 40 -22.00 -15.07 -2.10
N SER A 41 -22.63 -14.91 -3.26
CA SER A 41 -22.31 -13.87 -4.23
C SER A 41 -23.55 -13.43 -5.01
N SER A 42 -23.63 -12.13 -5.31
CA SER A 42 -24.62 -11.56 -6.24
C SER A 42 -24.11 -11.52 -7.69
N THR A 43 -22.87 -11.92 -7.94
CA THR A 43 -22.30 -12.06 -9.29
C THR A 43 -21.40 -13.29 -9.46
N LEU A 44 -21.33 -13.84 -10.67
CA LEU A 44 -20.38 -14.89 -11.05
C LEU A 44 -19.71 -14.51 -12.37
N SER A 45 -18.43 -14.82 -12.54
CA SER A 45 -17.69 -14.44 -13.75
C SER A 45 -16.85 -15.58 -14.29
N PHE A 46 -17.02 -15.91 -15.56
CA PHE A 46 -16.29 -16.93 -16.29
C PHE A 46 -15.52 -16.29 -17.45
N ALA A 47 -14.36 -16.85 -17.78
CA ALA A 47 -13.59 -16.47 -18.96
C ALA A 47 -13.29 -17.73 -19.77
N GLY A 48 -13.36 -17.64 -21.09
CA GLY A 48 -13.10 -18.76 -21.99
C GLY A 48 -12.76 -18.29 -23.41
N GLU A 49 -12.54 -19.26 -24.29
CA GLU A 49 -12.30 -19.00 -25.71
C GLU A 49 -13.55 -19.33 -26.52
N VAL A 50 -13.75 -18.62 -27.64
CA VAL A 50 -14.88 -18.90 -28.56
C VAL A 50 -14.78 -20.34 -29.06
N GLY A 51 -15.72 -21.20 -28.67
CA GLY A 51 -15.72 -22.63 -29.01
C GLY A 51 -14.70 -23.49 -28.25
N GLY A 52 -14.06 -22.95 -27.21
CA GLY A 52 -13.09 -23.66 -26.37
C GLY A 52 -13.72 -24.61 -25.34
N ALA A 53 -12.89 -25.22 -24.49
CA ALA A 53 -13.36 -26.06 -23.40
C ALA A 53 -14.18 -25.25 -22.37
N ALA A 54 -15.12 -25.93 -21.70
CA ALA A 54 -15.90 -25.31 -20.62
C ALA A 54 -14.98 -24.82 -19.49
N PRO A 55 -15.10 -23.54 -19.06
CA PRO A 55 -14.36 -23.00 -17.91
C PRO A 55 -14.62 -23.77 -16.62
N ALA A 56 -13.73 -23.60 -15.63
CA ALA A 56 -13.86 -24.26 -14.32
C ALA A 56 -15.18 -23.89 -13.63
N VAL A 57 -15.86 -24.91 -13.08
CA VAL A 57 -17.14 -24.79 -12.36
C VAL A 57 -16.97 -23.90 -11.13
N GLN A 58 -17.88 -22.95 -10.93
CA GLN A 58 -17.94 -22.12 -9.72
C GLN A 58 -19.05 -22.58 -8.79
N THR A 59 -19.03 -22.13 -7.54
CA THR A 59 -20.02 -22.51 -6.53
C THR A 59 -20.75 -21.29 -5.97
N LEU A 60 -22.05 -21.43 -5.75
CA LEU A 60 -22.93 -20.46 -5.12
C LEU A 60 -23.50 -21.07 -3.84
N ASP A 61 -23.08 -20.59 -2.67
CA ASP A 61 -23.63 -21.07 -1.40
C ASP A 61 -24.92 -20.35 -1.07
N ILE A 62 -25.92 -21.10 -0.64
CA ILE A 62 -27.24 -20.61 -0.23
C ILE A 62 -27.36 -20.80 1.27
N ARG A 63 -27.68 -19.72 1.99
CA ARG A 63 -27.76 -19.68 3.45
C ARG A 63 -29.12 -19.15 3.93
N ASN A 64 -29.52 -19.59 5.12
CA ASN A 64 -30.59 -18.98 5.88
C ASN A 64 -29.99 -18.03 6.93
N GLY A 65 -30.09 -16.72 6.70
CA GLY A 65 -29.65 -15.70 7.65
C GLY A 65 -30.65 -15.40 8.77
N GLY A 66 -31.76 -16.16 8.83
CA GLY A 66 -32.83 -16.03 9.82
C GLY A 66 -33.11 -17.34 10.57
N GLY A 67 -34.22 -17.41 11.29
CA GLY A 67 -34.65 -18.63 12.00
C GLY A 67 -35.38 -19.63 11.09
N GLY A 68 -35.58 -20.86 11.55
CA GLY A 68 -36.37 -21.88 10.84
C GLY A 68 -35.67 -22.57 9.66
N THR A 69 -36.43 -23.33 8.86
CA THR A 69 -35.94 -24.06 7.67
C THR A 69 -36.24 -23.26 6.41
N LEU A 70 -35.28 -23.20 5.47
CA LEU A 70 -35.42 -22.46 4.22
C LEU A 70 -35.17 -23.39 3.02
N SER A 71 -36.25 -23.75 2.31
CA SER A 71 -36.17 -24.46 1.03
C SER A 71 -36.20 -23.48 -0.15
N TRP A 72 -35.49 -23.82 -1.23
CA TRP A 72 -35.26 -22.94 -2.36
C TRP A 72 -35.19 -23.70 -3.69
N LYS A 73 -35.42 -22.95 -4.79
CA LYS A 73 -35.25 -23.37 -6.18
C LYS A 73 -34.40 -22.35 -6.93
N ALA A 74 -33.54 -22.80 -7.84
CA ALA A 74 -32.68 -21.95 -8.64
C ALA A 74 -32.92 -22.19 -10.14
N SER A 75 -32.94 -21.10 -10.93
CA SER A 75 -33.07 -21.15 -12.39
C SER A 75 -32.12 -20.15 -13.05
N ALA A 76 -31.54 -20.49 -14.19
CA ALA A 76 -30.80 -19.57 -15.06
C ALA A 76 -31.66 -19.17 -16.27
N ASP A 77 -31.52 -17.94 -16.76
CA ASP A 77 -32.24 -17.43 -17.94
C ASP A 77 -31.56 -17.75 -19.28
N GLN A 78 -30.31 -18.21 -19.26
CA GLN A 78 -29.54 -18.61 -20.45
C GLN A 78 -29.28 -20.12 -20.48
N ASN A 79 -29.44 -20.71 -21.67
CA ASN A 79 -29.26 -22.15 -21.90
C ASN A 79 -27.80 -22.62 -21.86
N TRP A 80 -26.84 -21.70 -21.98
CA TRP A 80 -25.42 -21.99 -21.84
C TRP A 80 -24.95 -22.01 -20.37
N VAL A 81 -25.84 -21.78 -19.40
CA VAL A 81 -25.58 -21.91 -17.96
C VAL A 81 -26.25 -23.16 -17.41
N THR A 82 -25.52 -23.96 -16.64
CA THR A 82 -26.04 -25.17 -15.96
C THR A 82 -25.86 -25.04 -14.45
N LEU A 83 -26.91 -25.39 -13.69
CA LEU A 83 -26.94 -25.35 -12.21
C LEU A 83 -27.14 -26.76 -11.66
N ASP A 84 -26.37 -27.14 -10.62
CA ASP A 84 -26.49 -28.44 -9.96
C ASP A 84 -26.20 -28.35 -8.45
N PRO A 85 -27.17 -28.59 -7.54
CA PRO A 85 -28.58 -28.91 -7.81
C PRO A 85 -29.43 -27.65 -8.10
N THR A 86 -30.59 -27.83 -8.75
CA THR A 86 -31.55 -26.73 -9.04
C THR A 86 -32.56 -26.47 -7.92
N SER A 87 -32.54 -27.24 -6.84
CA SER A 87 -33.31 -27.01 -5.62
C SER A 87 -32.64 -27.63 -4.41
N GLY A 88 -33.01 -27.17 -3.21
CA GLY A 88 -32.46 -27.69 -1.97
C GLY A 88 -33.00 -27.00 -0.72
N THR A 89 -32.38 -27.28 0.42
CA THR A 89 -32.67 -26.64 1.71
C THR A 89 -31.38 -26.06 2.27
N ALA A 90 -31.39 -24.78 2.67
CA ALA A 90 -30.21 -24.08 3.17
C ALA A 90 -29.79 -24.60 4.57
N PRO A 91 -28.49 -24.68 4.89
CA PRO A 91 -27.36 -24.31 4.03
C PRO A 91 -27.06 -25.37 2.96
N SER A 92 -26.79 -24.93 1.73
CA SER A 92 -26.51 -25.81 0.59
C SER A 92 -25.70 -25.08 -0.49
N THR A 93 -24.97 -25.81 -1.31
CA THR A 93 -24.12 -25.23 -2.38
C THR A 93 -24.62 -25.64 -3.76
N VAL A 94 -24.72 -24.68 -4.68
CA VAL A 94 -25.06 -24.90 -6.10
C VAL A 94 -23.80 -24.77 -6.93
N LYS A 95 -23.47 -25.78 -7.73
CA LYS A 95 -22.44 -25.72 -8.77
C LYS A 95 -22.99 -25.01 -9.99
N VAL A 96 -22.26 -24.04 -10.49
CA VAL A 96 -22.59 -23.22 -11.66
C VAL A 96 -21.53 -23.47 -12.74
N SER A 97 -21.97 -24.00 -13.87
CA SER A 97 -21.12 -24.31 -15.03
C SER A 97 -21.59 -23.53 -16.26
N VAL A 98 -20.67 -23.22 -17.18
CA VAL A 98 -20.99 -22.52 -18.43
C VAL A 98 -20.46 -23.28 -19.64
N ASN A 99 -21.23 -23.30 -20.73
CA ASN A 99 -20.84 -23.91 -22.00
C ASN A 99 -20.60 -22.82 -23.06
N PRO A 100 -19.35 -22.56 -23.47
CA PRO A 100 -19.04 -21.54 -24.47
C PRO A 100 -19.40 -21.95 -25.91
N GLY A 101 -19.84 -23.19 -26.14
CA GLY A 101 -20.16 -23.72 -27.48
C GLY A 101 -21.26 -22.92 -28.19
N GLY A 102 -20.91 -22.32 -29.33
CA GLY A 102 -21.85 -21.56 -30.17
C GLY A 102 -22.04 -20.09 -29.78
N LEU A 103 -21.34 -19.60 -28.75
CA LEU A 103 -21.39 -18.20 -28.34
C LEU A 103 -20.37 -17.35 -29.11
N ALA A 104 -20.72 -16.10 -29.41
CA ALA A 104 -19.86 -15.16 -30.12
C ALA A 104 -18.81 -14.53 -29.20
N GLU A 105 -17.72 -14.05 -29.80
CA GLU A 105 -16.68 -13.25 -29.15
C GLU A 105 -17.27 -12.02 -28.43
N GLY A 106 -16.72 -11.68 -27.27
CA GLY A 106 -17.18 -10.61 -26.41
C GLY A 106 -17.82 -11.10 -25.10
N THR A 107 -18.48 -10.18 -24.41
CA THR A 107 -19.09 -10.43 -23.10
C THR A 107 -20.52 -10.94 -23.25
N GLN A 108 -20.80 -12.12 -22.72
CA GLN A 108 -22.11 -12.74 -22.60
C GLN A 108 -22.61 -12.60 -21.17
N GLN A 109 -23.93 -12.38 -20.97
CA GLN A 109 -24.53 -12.23 -19.64
C GLN A 109 -25.69 -13.20 -19.44
N ALA A 110 -25.83 -13.69 -18.21
CA ALA A 110 -26.95 -14.51 -17.76
C ALA A 110 -27.36 -14.08 -16.34
N LYS A 111 -28.57 -14.43 -15.95
CA LYS A 111 -29.16 -14.19 -14.64
C LYS A 111 -29.58 -15.52 -14.01
N ILE A 112 -29.04 -15.79 -12.83
CA ILE A 112 -29.49 -16.88 -11.96
C ILE A 112 -30.44 -16.30 -10.93
N THR A 113 -31.63 -16.88 -10.80
CA THR A 113 -32.62 -16.49 -9.80
C THR A 113 -32.79 -17.61 -8.79
N VAL A 114 -32.54 -17.34 -7.51
CA VAL A 114 -32.76 -18.25 -6.39
C VAL A 114 -34.04 -17.80 -5.66
N THR A 115 -35.07 -18.62 -5.75
CA THR A 115 -36.41 -18.34 -5.23
C THR A 115 -36.68 -19.22 -4.00
N PRO A 116 -37.03 -18.64 -2.85
CA PRO A 116 -37.45 -19.41 -1.68
C PRO A 116 -38.87 -19.96 -1.88
N ASP A 117 -39.19 -21.10 -1.25
CA ASP A 117 -40.54 -21.67 -1.30
C ASP A 117 -41.57 -20.85 -0.47
N ASP A 118 -41.09 -20.04 0.49
CA ASP A 118 -41.92 -19.11 1.25
C ASP A 118 -42.06 -17.76 0.51
N SER A 119 -43.27 -17.43 0.08
CA SER A 119 -43.58 -16.19 -0.66
C SER A 119 -43.37 -14.90 0.15
N LYS A 120 -43.11 -14.99 1.45
CA LYS A 120 -42.74 -13.84 2.31
C LYS A 120 -41.25 -13.52 2.27
N VAL A 121 -40.41 -14.42 1.75
CA VAL A 121 -38.96 -14.22 1.61
C VAL A 121 -38.67 -13.80 0.17
N SER A 122 -37.88 -12.73 -0.01
CA SER A 122 -37.55 -12.24 -1.36
C SER A 122 -36.57 -13.18 -2.07
N ALA A 123 -36.79 -13.39 -3.37
CA ALA A 123 -35.85 -14.10 -4.24
C ALA A 123 -34.55 -13.30 -4.41
N GLN A 124 -33.43 -14.02 -4.50
CA GLN A 124 -32.11 -13.45 -4.77
C GLN A 124 -31.76 -13.60 -6.24
N THR A 125 -31.14 -12.57 -6.82
CA THR A 125 -30.65 -12.59 -8.20
C THR A 125 -29.13 -12.55 -8.20
N VAL A 126 -28.51 -13.42 -9.00
CA VAL A 126 -27.06 -13.48 -9.23
C VAL A 126 -26.78 -13.22 -10.71
N THR A 127 -26.01 -12.18 -11.02
CA THR A 127 -25.63 -11.83 -12.40
C THR A 127 -24.37 -12.61 -12.80
N LEU A 128 -24.46 -13.39 -13.86
CA LEU A 128 -23.35 -14.17 -14.41
C LEU A 128 -22.80 -13.50 -15.68
N THR A 129 -21.48 -13.34 -15.76
CA THR A 129 -20.78 -12.83 -16.95
C THR A 129 -19.85 -13.92 -17.51
N LEU A 130 -19.84 -14.11 -18.83
CA LEU A 130 -18.88 -14.97 -19.54
C LEU A 130 -18.15 -14.13 -20.60
N ILE A 131 -16.83 -14.02 -20.50
CA ILE A 131 -16.01 -13.27 -21.47
C ILE A 131 -15.35 -14.26 -22.43
N LEU A 132 -15.61 -14.12 -23.73
CA LEU A 132 -15.02 -14.94 -24.79
C LEU A 132 -14.07 -14.12 -25.67
N LYS A 133 -12.84 -14.62 -25.86
CA LYS A 133 -11.82 -13.99 -26.72
C LYS A 133 -11.42 -14.91 -27.88
N LYS A 134 -10.93 -14.32 -28.98
CA LYS A 134 -10.15 -15.02 -30.03
C LYS A 134 -8.65 -14.77 -29.83
N THR A 135 -7.83 -15.77 -30.11
CA THR A 135 -6.35 -15.67 -30.00
C THR A 135 -5.68 -15.76 -31.38
N ASN A 136 -4.70 -14.88 -31.64
CA ASN A 136 -3.84 -14.89 -32.83
C ASN A 136 -2.42 -15.45 -32.49
N ALA A 137 -2.00 -16.47 -33.27
CA ALA A 137 -0.64 -16.95 -33.63
C ALA A 137 0.42 -17.32 -32.55
N ASP A 138 0.77 -18.63 -32.43
CA ASP A 138 2.09 -19.26 -32.74
C ASP A 138 2.12 -20.77 -32.34
N PHE A 139 3.09 -21.57 -32.83
CA PHE A 139 3.21 -23.03 -32.57
C PHE A 139 4.12 -23.35 -31.37
N GLU A 140 3.80 -24.42 -30.62
CA GLU A 140 4.55 -24.86 -29.43
C GLU A 140 5.09 -26.30 -29.57
N ILE A 141 6.31 -26.55 -29.08
CA ILE A 141 6.89 -27.90 -28.96
C ILE A 141 6.36 -28.51 -27.66
N ILE A 142 5.64 -29.63 -27.77
CA ILE A 142 4.94 -30.22 -26.62
C ILE A 142 5.63 -31.47 -26.06
N GLN A 143 6.37 -32.24 -26.86
CA GLN A 143 6.97 -33.50 -26.38
C GLN A 143 8.12 -34.01 -27.27
N PHE A 144 9.15 -34.58 -26.61
CA PHE A 144 10.22 -35.36 -27.24
C PHE A 144 10.12 -36.83 -26.79
N ASP A 145 9.95 -37.76 -27.74
CA ASP A 145 9.97 -39.19 -27.45
C ASP A 145 11.12 -39.87 -28.21
N VAL A 146 12.00 -40.57 -27.49
CA VAL A 146 13.07 -41.36 -28.11
C VAL A 146 12.56 -42.77 -28.36
N PHE A 147 12.64 -43.25 -29.60
CA PHE A 147 12.13 -44.58 -29.96
C PHE A 147 13.28 -45.58 -30.18
N PRO A 148 13.24 -46.77 -29.55
CA PRO A 148 12.24 -47.25 -28.59
C PRO A 148 12.48 -46.73 -27.14
N PRO A 149 11.42 -46.65 -26.31
CA PRO A 149 11.43 -46.04 -24.97
C PRO A 149 12.22 -46.82 -23.90
N SER A 150 12.97 -47.85 -24.28
CA SER A 150 13.79 -48.65 -23.37
C SER A 150 15.10 -49.07 -24.02
N LYS A 151 16.20 -48.48 -23.53
CA LYS A 151 17.62 -48.72 -23.90
C LYS A 151 17.97 -48.51 -25.38
N ILE A 152 18.55 -47.34 -25.68
CA ILE A 152 19.23 -47.10 -26.96
C ILE A 152 20.54 -47.91 -26.97
N VAL A 153 20.62 -48.93 -27.82
CA VAL A 153 21.88 -49.63 -28.15
C VAL A 153 22.35 -49.10 -29.51
N LEU A 154 23.47 -48.37 -29.52
CA LEU A 154 24.05 -47.85 -30.76
C LEU A 154 24.73 -49.00 -31.53
N LEU A 155 23.99 -49.61 -32.46
CA LEU A 155 24.56 -50.40 -33.56
C LEU A 155 24.45 -49.57 -34.85
N GLY A 156 25.56 -48.98 -35.29
CA GLY A 156 25.62 -48.23 -36.56
C GLY A 156 25.42 -46.71 -36.49
N GLY A 157 25.43 -46.11 -35.30
CA GLY A 157 25.60 -44.65 -35.15
C GLY A 157 24.41 -43.76 -35.53
N THR A 158 23.19 -44.28 -35.60
CA THR A 158 21.98 -43.46 -35.86
C THR A 158 20.97 -43.59 -34.72
N VAL A 159 20.44 -42.46 -34.23
CA VAL A 159 19.35 -42.39 -33.23
C VAL A 159 18.13 -41.75 -33.88
N ALA A 160 16.98 -42.43 -33.79
CA ALA A 160 15.70 -41.90 -34.27
C ALA A 160 14.92 -41.25 -33.12
N LEU A 161 14.46 -40.02 -33.35
CA LEU A 161 13.63 -39.24 -32.42
C LEU A 161 12.25 -39.02 -33.05
N ASN A 162 11.21 -39.14 -32.23
CA ASN A 162 9.90 -38.61 -32.56
C ASN A 162 9.74 -37.25 -31.89
N VAL A 163 9.53 -36.20 -32.68
CA VAL A 163 9.23 -34.86 -32.18
C VAL A 163 7.75 -34.59 -32.40
N LYS A 164 7.02 -34.36 -31.32
CA LYS A 164 5.62 -33.90 -31.38
C LYS A 164 5.57 -32.40 -31.22
N VAL A 165 5.00 -31.75 -32.23
CA VAL A 165 4.71 -30.31 -32.23
C VAL A 165 3.20 -30.09 -32.28
N LYS A 166 2.75 -29.09 -31.53
CA LYS A 166 1.35 -28.71 -31.46
C LYS A 166 1.12 -27.44 -32.26
N ASN A 167 0.27 -27.54 -33.28
CA ASN A 167 -0.30 -26.37 -33.94
C ASN A 167 -1.49 -25.83 -33.11
N PRO A 168 -1.75 -24.51 -33.09
CA PRO A 168 -2.95 -23.90 -32.49
C PRO A 168 -4.34 -24.44 -32.97
N LYS A 169 -4.40 -25.42 -33.88
CA LYS A 169 -5.63 -26.17 -34.22
C LYS A 169 -5.77 -27.53 -33.50
N ASP A 170 -5.00 -27.77 -32.44
CA ASP A 170 -4.90 -29.06 -31.73
C ASP A 170 -4.55 -30.27 -32.64
N LYS A 171 -4.05 -30.05 -33.85
CA LYS A 171 -3.49 -31.12 -34.68
C LYS A 171 -2.07 -31.39 -34.23
N GLU A 172 -1.87 -32.51 -33.54
CA GLU A 172 -0.55 -33.09 -33.31
C GLU A 172 0.08 -33.45 -34.65
N VAL A 173 1.26 -32.90 -34.93
CA VAL A 173 2.10 -33.35 -36.05
C VAL A 173 3.30 -34.03 -35.44
N THR A 174 3.47 -35.32 -35.78
CA THR A 174 4.64 -36.10 -35.40
C THR A 174 5.62 -36.05 -36.55
N ALA A 175 6.84 -35.58 -36.28
CA ALA A 175 7.93 -35.58 -37.25
C ALA A 175 9.03 -36.55 -36.80
N ASP A 176 9.37 -37.50 -37.68
CA ASP A 176 10.51 -38.39 -37.48
C ASP A 176 11.81 -37.64 -37.76
N VAL A 177 12.68 -37.54 -36.76
CA VAL A 177 14.01 -36.93 -36.89
C VAL A 177 15.06 -38.01 -36.70
N SER A 178 15.77 -38.35 -37.77
CA SER A 178 16.93 -39.25 -37.69
C SER A 178 18.22 -38.46 -37.48
N LEU A 179 18.89 -38.70 -36.35
CA LEU A 179 20.18 -38.11 -36.00
C LEU A 179 21.30 -39.11 -36.31
N GLN A 180 22.19 -38.73 -37.23
CA GLN A 180 23.38 -39.51 -37.56
C GLN A 180 24.55 -39.03 -36.69
N MET A 181 25.01 -39.88 -35.77
CA MET A 181 26.16 -39.63 -34.90
C MET A 181 27.43 -40.12 -35.60
N ASN A 182 28.10 -39.23 -36.35
CA ASN A 182 29.39 -39.56 -36.95
C ASN A 182 30.49 -39.63 -35.87
N GLY A 183 31.19 -40.76 -35.82
CA GLY A 183 31.99 -41.23 -34.70
C GLY A 183 33.27 -40.48 -34.33
N ASP A 184 33.50 -39.23 -34.77
CA ASP A 184 34.84 -38.62 -34.64
C ASP A 184 35.00 -37.34 -33.81
N TYR A 185 33.97 -36.64 -33.32
CA TYR A 185 34.22 -35.48 -32.43
C TYR A 185 33.08 -35.21 -31.43
N LEU A 186 33.18 -35.78 -30.22
CA LEU A 186 32.31 -35.47 -29.07
C LEU A 186 32.95 -34.49 -28.07
N ARG A 187 33.82 -33.59 -28.55
CA ARG A 187 34.24 -32.39 -27.81
C ARG A 187 34.68 -31.32 -28.81
N LYS A 188 33.78 -30.42 -29.19
CA LYS A 188 34.20 -29.09 -29.63
C LYS A 188 34.09 -28.15 -28.43
N PRO A 189 35.16 -27.45 -28.04
CA PRO A 189 35.11 -26.51 -26.94
C PRO A 189 34.63 -25.14 -27.46
N THR A 190 33.31 -24.94 -27.55
CA THR A 190 32.60 -23.65 -27.65
C THR A 190 31.13 -23.93 -27.98
N GLY A 191 30.17 -23.27 -27.30
CA GLY A 191 28.72 -23.51 -27.40
C GLY A 191 28.07 -23.21 -28.76
N GLU A 192 28.42 -23.97 -29.80
CA GLU A 192 27.71 -23.98 -31.08
C GLU A 192 26.63 -25.08 -31.08
N ALA A 193 25.36 -24.68 -31.21
CA ALA A 193 24.22 -25.59 -31.33
C ALA A 193 24.21 -26.32 -32.70
N LEU A 194 23.84 -27.61 -32.72
CA LEU A 194 23.67 -28.38 -33.96
C LEU A 194 22.31 -28.04 -34.60
N LYS A 195 22.27 -27.89 -35.94
CA LYS A 195 21.08 -27.49 -36.71
C LYS A 195 20.54 -28.64 -37.56
N ARG A 196 19.22 -28.87 -37.55
CA ARG A 196 18.50 -29.75 -38.49
C ARG A 196 17.23 -29.11 -39.03
N GLU A 197 16.95 -29.33 -40.31
CA GLU A 197 15.68 -28.92 -40.92
C GLU A 197 14.60 -29.97 -40.70
N VAL A 198 13.44 -29.54 -40.19
CA VAL A 198 12.29 -30.41 -39.93
C VAL A 198 11.14 -29.96 -40.82
N LYS A 199 10.58 -30.90 -41.59
CA LYS A 199 9.38 -30.69 -42.40
C LYS A 199 8.14 -30.89 -41.52
N LEU A 200 7.32 -29.85 -41.42
CA LEU A 200 6.11 -29.83 -40.58
C LEU A 200 4.82 -30.01 -41.40
N GLY A 201 4.94 -30.10 -42.72
CA GLY A 201 3.84 -30.32 -43.65
C GLY A 201 4.25 -30.01 -45.10
N PRO A 202 3.30 -30.06 -46.06
CA PRO A 202 3.57 -29.72 -47.44
C PRO A 202 4.01 -28.24 -47.57
N GLY A 203 5.31 -28.03 -47.79
CA GLY A 203 5.89 -26.70 -48.03
C GLY A 203 6.39 -25.94 -46.80
N GLU A 204 6.26 -26.49 -45.59
CA GLU A 204 6.70 -25.81 -44.36
C GLU A 204 7.90 -26.53 -43.71
N THR A 205 9.06 -25.86 -43.76
CA THR A 205 10.32 -26.35 -43.17
C THR A 205 10.78 -25.36 -42.09
N LYS A 206 11.16 -25.87 -40.90
CA LYS A 206 11.71 -25.06 -39.79
C LYS A 206 13.05 -25.61 -39.32
N SER A 207 13.90 -24.75 -38.79
CA SER A 207 15.23 -25.12 -38.26
C SER A 207 15.15 -25.41 -36.75
N LEU A 208 15.56 -26.61 -36.35
CA LEU A 208 15.68 -27.04 -34.96
C LEU A 208 17.15 -26.97 -34.51
N TYR A 209 17.39 -26.30 -33.38
CA TYR A 209 18.70 -26.23 -32.73
C TYR A 209 18.73 -27.09 -31.46
N TYR A 210 19.75 -27.94 -31.33
CA TYR A 210 19.87 -28.89 -30.21
C TYR A 210 21.33 -29.06 -29.73
N GLU A 211 21.46 -29.47 -28.46
CA GLU A 211 22.70 -29.99 -27.87
C GLU A 211 22.51 -31.47 -27.49
N ALA A 212 23.55 -32.27 -27.75
CA ALA A 212 23.57 -33.69 -27.38
C ALA A 212 24.77 -33.94 -26.46
N THR A 213 24.51 -34.39 -25.23
CA THR A 213 25.55 -34.79 -24.26
C THR A 213 25.53 -36.29 -24.06
N CYS A 214 26.68 -36.92 -24.20
CA CYS A 214 26.89 -38.34 -23.89
C CYS A 214 27.72 -38.42 -22.60
N CYS A 215 27.19 -39.09 -21.57
CA CYS A 215 27.92 -39.33 -20.33
C CYS A 215 29.02 -40.38 -20.54
N LEU A 216 30.19 -39.98 -21.01
CA LEU A 216 31.41 -40.78 -20.95
C LEU A 216 32.29 -40.25 -19.81
N ALA A 217 32.17 -40.87 -18.64
CA ALA A 217 33.16 -40.71 -17.58
C ALA A 217 34.35 -41.64 -17.90
N GLY A 218 35.52 -41.04 -18.17
CA GLY A 218 36.80 -41.74 -18.25
C GLY A 218 37.41 -41.77 -19.66
N GLY A 219 38.49 -41.01 -19.83
CA GLY A 219 39.38 -41.19 -20.98
C GLY A 219 40.05 -42.56 -20.90
N LEU A 220 39.99 -43.33 -21.98
CA LEU A 220 40.79 -44.53 -22.19
C LEU A 220 41.08 -44.66 -23.68
N ALA A 221 42.34 -44.40 -24.04
CA ALA A 221 42.90 -44.80 -25.31
C ALA A 221 43.33 -46.27 -25.18
N VAL A 222 42.79 -47.16 -26.01
CA VAL A 222 43.37 -48.50 -26.23
C VAL A 222 43.19 -48.90 -27.70
N PRO A 223 44.27 -49.25 -28.43
CA PRO A 223 44.19 -49.78 -29.79
C PRO A 223 44.07 -51.32 -29.76
N GLY A 224 43.07 -51.89 -30.45
CA GLY A 224 42.94 -53.33 -30.70
C GLY A 224 41.50 -53.87 -30.56
N PRO A 225 41.14 -54.97 -31.24
CA PRO A 225 39.76 -55.46 -31.29
C PRO A 225 39.45 -56.37 -30.09
N HIS A 226 38.72 -55.85 -29.11
CA HIS A 226 38.07 -56.65 -28.07
C HIS A 226 36.59 -56.30 -27.92
N THR A 227 35.78 -57.34 -27.82
CA THR A 227 34.34 -57.29 -27.57
C THR A 227 34.10 -56.95 -26.09
N LEU A 228 33.59 -55.74 -25.82
CA LEU A 228 33.16 -55.32 -24.48
C LEU A 228 31.63 -55.38 -24.40
N GLY A 229 31.12 -56.24 -23.51
CA GLY A 229 29.72 -56.20 -23.09
C GLY A 229 29.47 -54.98 -22.20
N VAL A 230 28.42 -54.20 -22.47
CA VAL A 230 28.13 -52.99 -21.71
C VAL A 230 26.66 -52.94 -21.31
N SER A 231 26.42 -52.99 -20.00
CA SER A 231 25.17 -52.57 -19.36
C SER A 231 25.11 -51.05 -19.26
N SER A 232 24.03 -50.47 -19.79
CA SER A 232 23.51 -49.10 -19.57
C SER A 232 24.47 -47.92 -19.79
N ARG A 233 24.41 -47.31 -20.99
CA ARG A 233 24.92 -45.96 -21.27
C ARG A 233 23.75 -45.09 -21.77
N SER A 234 23.61 -43.87 -21.26
CA SER A 234 22.51 -42.93 -21.61
C SER A 234 23.04 -41.71 -22.38
N VAL A 235 22.25 -41.24 -23.35
CA VAL A 235 22.47 -40.00 -24.11
C VAL A 235 21.35 -39.03 -23.75
N THR A 236 21.68 -37.79 -23.41
CA THR A 236 20.72 -36.72 -23.12
C THR A 236 20.76 -35.70 -24.26
N ILE A 237 19.59 -35.33 -24.79
CA ILE A 237 19.44 -34.32 -25.85
C ILE A 237 18.58 -33.19 -25.31
N THR A 238 19.07 -31.96 -25.40
CA THR A 238 18.37 -30.74 -24.93
C THR A 238 18.14 -29.83 -26.13
N ALA A 239 16.87 -29.45 -26.37
CA ALA A 239 16.52 -28.48 -27.40
C ALA A 239 16.76 -27.06 -26.88
N LEU A 240 17.38 -26.20 -27.71
CA LEU A 240 17.78 -24.85 -27.28
C LEU A 240 16.80 -23.77 -27.75
N SER A 241 16.29 -23.79 -28.99
CA SER A 241 15.29 -22.84 -29.49
C SER A 241 14.83 -23.11 -30.94
N VAL A 242 13.77 -22.43 -31.37
CA VAL A 242 13.44 -22.11 -32.77
C VAL A 242 13.77 -20.62 -33.01
N GLU A 243 14.32 -20.27 -34.16
CA GLU A 243 14.87 -18.94 -34.49
C GLU A 243 13.87 -17.79 -34.18
N ARG A 244 14.24 -16.88 -33.25
CA ARG A 244 13.46 -15.67 -32.90
C ARG A 244 13.94 -14.47 -33.71
N THR A 245 13.02 -13.76 -34.36
CA THR A 245 13.27 -12.48 -35.05
C THR A 245 13.08 -11.29 -34.11
N LEU A 246 13.87 -10.22 -34.30
CA LEU A 246 13.69 -8.96 -33.58
C LEU A 246 12.37 -8.28 -34.00
N SER A 247 11.59 -7.80 -33.04
CA SER A 247 10.36 -7.05 -33.31
C SER A 247 10.67 -5.67 -33.90
N ALA A 248 9.71 -5.06 -34.62
CA ALA A 248 9.87 -3.70 -35.12
C ALA A 248 10.14 -2.69 -33.97
N LYS A 249 9.53 -2.91 -32.80
CA LYS A 249 9.73 -2.08 -31.61
C LYS A 249 11.14 -2.23 -31.03
N ALA A 250 11.73 -3.42 -31.07
CA ALA A 250 13.12 -3.63 -30.65
C ALA A 250 14.11 -2.83 -31.51
N VAL A 251 13.84 -2.71 -32.82
CA VAL A 251 14.66 -1.89 -33.73
C VAL A 251 14.50 -0.40 -33.41
N GLU A 252 13.29 0.07 -33.12
CA GLU A 252 13.02 1.46 -32.73
C GLU A 252 13.74 1.84 -31.42
N LEU A 253 13.64 0.99 -30.39
CA LEU A 253 14.31 1.20 -29.09
C LEU A 253 15.84 1.15 -29.22
N PHE A 254 16.36 0.29 -30.07
CA PHE A 254 17.79 0.28 -30.41
C PHE A 254 18.24 1.63 -31.01
N LEU A 255 17.47 2.18 -31.96
CA LEU A 255 17.78 3.48 -32.57
C LEU A 255 17.72 4.63 -31.57
N ALA A 256 16.76 4.60 -30.64
CA ALA A 256 16.66 5.57 -29.55
C ALA A 256 17.90 5.50 -28.62
N GLY A 257 18.30 4.29 -28.21
CA GLY A 257 19.50 4.09 -27.40
C GLY A 257 20.79 4.50 -28.11
N LYS A 258 20.89 4.27 -29.42
CA LYS A 258 22.00 4.78 -30.24
C LYS A 258 22.02 6.31 -30.26
N ALA A 259 20.89 6.96 -30.50
CA ALA A 259 20.80 8.42 -30.47
C ALA A 259 21.22 8.97 -29.10
N LYS A 260 20.82 8.29 -28.01
CA LYS A 260 21.20 8.67 -26.65
C LYS A 260 22.70 8.57 -26.42
N PHE A 261 23.36 7.52 -26.92
CA PHE A 261 24.82 7.36 -26.84
C PHE A 261 25.59 8.52 -27.51
N HIS A 262 25.02 9.10 -28.58
CA HIS A 262 25.63 10.21 -29.32
C HIS A 262 25.24 11.61 -28.82
N GLU A 263 24.31 11.71 -27.86
CA GLU A 263 23.79 12.98 -27.35
C GLU A 263 24.89 13.89 -26.78
N GLN A 264 25.87 13.30 -26.08
CA GLN A 264 27.00 14.00 -25.46
C GLN A 264 28.32 13.80 -26.23
N HIS A 265 28.25 13.45 -27.52
CA HIS A 265 29.43 13.14 -28.34
C HIS A 265 30.54 14.20 -28.28
N PRO A 266 30.29 15.53 -28.40
CA PRO A 266 31.36 16.53 -28.37
C PRO A 266 32.13 16.58 -27.04
N VAL A 267 31.46 16.22 -25.96
CA VAL A 267 32.01 16.22 -24.60
C VAL A 267 32.79 14.92 -24.37
N ILE A 268 32.18 13.78 -24.71
CA ILE A 268 32.76 12.45 -24.52
C ILE A 268 34.00 12.24 -25.40
N SER A 269 33.93 12.60 -26.69
CA SER A 269 35.04 12.42 -27.64
C SER A 269 36.27 13.28 -27.32
N LYS A 270 36.08 14.41 -26.63
CA LYS A 270 37.18 15.26 -26.15
C LYS A 270 37.84 14.70 -24.89
N ALA A 271 37.05 14.09 -24.01
CA ALA A 271 37.52 13.58 -22.72
C ALA A 271 38.17 12.18 -22.82
N ALA A 272 37.63 11.30 -23.66
CA ALA A 272 38.08 9.91 -23.80
C ALA A 272 37.98 9.44 -25.27
N PRO A 273 38.82 9.98 -26.17
CA PRO A 273 38.70 9.75 -27.62
C PRO A 273 38.87 8.27 -28.03
N GLU A 274 39.85 7.56 -27.47
CA GLU A 274 40.14 6.17 -27.84
C GLU A 274 39.03 5.22 -27.38
N GLU A 275 38.55 5.37 -26.14
CA GLU A 275 37.46 4.58 -25.60
C GLU A 275 36.13 4.89 -26.30
N PHE A 276 35.91 6.14 -26.72
CA PHE A 276 34.73 6.52 -27.49
C PHE A 276 34.72 5.84 -28.85
N THR A 277 35.83 5.89 -29.60
CA THR A 277 35.95 5.20 -30.89
C THR A 277 35.70 3.70 -30.74
N ALA A 278 36.28 3.06 -29.72
CA ALA A 278 36.11 1.62 -29.50
C ALA A 278 34.66 1.24 -29.11
N ALA A 279 33.95 2.10 -28.38
CA ALA A 279 32.54 1.90 -28.05
C ALA A 279 31.63 2.15 -29.26
N ASP A 280 31.93 3.16 -30.07
CA ASP A 280 31.16 3.49 -31.29
C ASP A 280 31.29 2.40 -32.37
N GLU A 281 32.48 1.83 -32.58
CA GLU A 281 32.69 0.69 -33.46
C GLU A 281 31.89 -0.55 -33.03
N ALA A 282 31.84 -0.80 -31.71
CA ALA A 282 31.03 -1.89 -31.15
C ALA A 282 29.52 -1.62 -31.31
N LEU A 283 29.10 -0.37 -31.19
CA LEU A 283 27.71 0.05 -31.41
C LEU A 283 27.29 -0.09 -32.89
N ASN A 284 28.17 0.26 -33.82
CA ASN A 284 27.93 0.08 -35.25
C ASN A 284 27.87 -1.42 -35.63
N SER A 285 28.73 -2.25 -35.03
CA SER A 285 28.66 -3.71 -35.20
C SER A 285 27.35 -4.30 -34.67
N LEU A 286 26.85 -3.75 -33.56
CA LEU A 286 25.56 -4.10 -33.00
C LEU A 286 24.39 -3.67 -33.91
N GLU A 287 24.46 -2.47 -34.48
CA GLU A 287 23.45 -1.99 -35.43
C GLU A 287 23.32 -2.91 -36.65
N GLU A 288 24.42 -3.38 -37.21
CA GLU A 288 24.39 -4.32 -38.34
C GLU A 288 23.74 -5.65 -37.95
N ALA A 289 23.98 -6.14 -36.73
CA ALA A 289 23.30 -7.32 -36.21
C ALA A 289 21.78 -7.10 -35.99
N VAL A 290 21.39 -5.90 -35.54
CA VAL A 290 19.98 -5.50 -35.37
C VAL A 290 19.28 -5.34 -36.72
N LYS A 291 19.92 -4.73 -37.73
CA LYS A 291 19.41 -4.61 -39.11
C LYS A 291 19.19 -5.96 -39.77
N ALA A 292 20.05 -6.94 -39.47
CA ALA A 292 19.88 -8.31 -39.92
C ALA A 292 18.67 -9.03 -39.27
N LYS A 293 18.01 -8.42 -38.28
CA LYS A 293 16.86 -8.94 -37.51
C LYS A 293 17.12 -10.27 -36.80
N LYS A 294 18.38 -10.56 -36.47
CA LYS A 294 18.80 -11.79 -35.79
C LYS A 294 19.10 -11.51 -34.33
N LEU A 295 18.29 -12.07 -33.42
CA LEU A 295 18.39 -11.81 -31.98
C LEU A 295 19.73 -12.28 -31.39
N THR A 296 20.17 -13.50 -31.69
CA THR A 296 21.38 -14.09 -31.09
C THR A 296 22.68 -13.33 -31.48
N PRO A 297 22.91 -12.99 -32.77
CA PRO A 297 24.01 -12.11 -33.14
C PRO A 297 23.95 -10.72 -32.49
N ALA A 298 22.75 -10.14 -32.36
CA ALA A 298 22.57 -8.84 -31.70
C ALA A 298 22.90 -8.91 -30.19
N GLN A 299 22.51 -9.99 -29.50
CA GLN A 299 22.86 -10.21 -28.09
C GLN A 299 24.38 -10.38 -27.86
N ALA A 300 25.06 -11.08 -28.77
CA ALA A 300 26.51 -11.22 -28.74
C ALA A 300 27.21 -9.85 -28.94
N ALA A 301 26.76 -9.07 -29.93
CA ALA A 301 27.31 -7.74 -30.18
C ALA A 301 27.00 -6.74 -29.05
N LEU A 302 25.85 -6.89 -28.38
CA LEU A 302 25.47 -6.09 -27.21
C LEU A 302 26.42 -6.30 -26.03
N THR A 303 26.86 -7.54 -25.81
CA THR A 303 27.83 -7.84 -24.75
C THR A 303 29.15 -7.09 -24.98
N ASN A 304 29.60 -7.04 -26.24
CA ASN A 304 30.80 -6.29 -26.61
C ASN A 304 30.62 -4.77 -26.45
N PHE A 305 29.52 -4.21 -26.96
CA PHE A 305 29.20 -2.80 -26.79
C PHE A 305 29.13 -2.38 -25.32
N THR A 306 28.41 -3.14 -24.48
CA THR A 306 28.27 -2.88 -23.04
C THR A 306 29.63 -2.81 -22.35
N ALA A 307 30.54 -3.74 -22.65
CA ALA A 307 31.87 -3.75 -22.05
C ALA A 307 32.72 -2.53 -22.47
N LYS A 308 32.59 -2.06 -23.71
CA LYS A 308 33.29 -0.88 -24.21
C LYS A 308 32.70 0.42 -23.66
N ALA A 309 31.37 0.51 -23.61
CA ALA A 309 30.66 1.64 -23.03
C ALA A 309 30.95 1.81 -21.53
N GLN A 310 31.08 0.71 -20.78
CA GLN A 310 31.49 0.78 -19.38
C GLN A 310 32.91 1.34 -19.22
N LYS A 311 33.88 0.87 -20.01
CA LYS A 311 35.25 1.41 -19.99
C LYS A 311 35.30 2.89 -20.34
N LEU A 312 34.49 3.31 -21.31
CA LEU A 312 34.34 4.71 -21.67
C LEU A 312 33.81 5.54 -20.49
N LYS A 313 32.76 5.06 -19.81
CA LYS A 313 32.21 5.71 -18.61
C LYS A 313 33.25 5.84 -17.51
N ASP A 314 33.98 4.76 -17.21
CA ASP A 314 35.00 4.72 -16.15
C ASP A 314 36.18 5.69 -16.41
N LYS A 315 36.38 6.08 -17.67
CA LYS A 315 37.43 7.03 -18.08
C LYS A 315 37.00 8.49 -17.96
N LEU A 316 35.69 8.76 -17.91
CA LEU A 316 35.18 10.13 -17.80
C LEU A 316 35.45 10.72 -16.41
N PRO A 317 35.85 12.00 -16.31
CA PRO A 317 35.96 12.72 -15.05
C PRO A 317 34.66 12.70 -14.23
N ALA A 318 34.77 12.70 -12.89
CA ALA A 318 33.63 12.61 -11.97
C ALA A 318 32.68 13.82 -12.02
N ASP A 319 33.16 14.98 -12.50
CA ASP A 319 32.38 16.20 -12.71
C ASP A 319 31.56 16.20 -14.03
N GLN A 320 31.75 15.18 -14.88
CA GLN A 320 31.07 15.02 -16.18
C GLN A 320 29.81 14.13 -16.06
N THR A 321 28.95 14.40 -15.06
CA THR A 321 27.79 13.54 -14.72
C THR A 321 26.82 13.34 -15.89
N ALA A 322 26.48 14.40 -16.62
CA ALA A 322 25.58 14.31 -17.78
C ALA A 322 26.10 13.37 -18.89
N ALA A 323 27.42 13.31 -19.10
CA ALA A 323 28.04 12.42 -20.08
C ALA A 323 28.05 10.97 -19.59
N GLN A 324 28.31 10.75 -18.29
CA GLN A 324 28.22 9.42 -17.69
C GLN A 324 26.78 8.88 -17.71
N ASP A 325 25.80 9.72 -17.40
CA ASP A 325 24.38 9.38 -17.39
C ASP A 325 23.87 9.02 -18.79
N SER A 326 24.27 9.81 -19.80
CA SER A 326 23.94 9.55 -21.22
C SER A 326 24.43 8.16 -21.67
N ILE A 327 25.64 7.74 -21.28
CA ILE A 327 26.18 6.40 -21.58
C ILE A 327 25.37 5.30 -20.85
N VAL A 328 25.07 5.48 -19.56
CA VAL A 328 24.30 4.51 -18.77
C VAL A 328 22.90 4.32 -19.34
N GLN A 329 22.22 5.42 -19.68
CA GLN A 329 20.89 5.41 -20.27
C GLN A 329 20.89 4.72 -21.65
N ALA A 330 21.89 5.01 -22.49
CA ALA A 330 22.03 4.36 -23.79
C ALA A 330 22.21 2.84 -23.67
N VAL A 331 23.09 2.39 -22.78
CA VAL A 331 23.32 0.95 -22.53
C VAL A 331 22.06 0.28 -22.00
N ALA A 332 21.33 0.91 -21.07
CA ALA A 332 20.08 0.37 -20.54
C ALA A 332 19.00 0.22 -21.62
N GLN A 333 18.80 1.25 -22.47
CA GLN A 333 17.85 1.22 -23.57
C GLN A 333 18.19 0.12 -24.59
N ILE A 334 19.46 -0.02 -24.96
CA ILE A 334 19.91 -1.03 -25.92
C ILE A 334 19.82 -2.45 -25.32
N LYS A 335 20.13 -2.63 -24.03
CA LYS A 335 19.93 -3.92 -23.34
C LYS A 335 18.46 -4.31 -23.31
N SER A 336 17.58 -3.38 -22.97
CA SER A 336 16.12 -3.59 -22.98
C SER A 336 15.59 -3.99 -24.35
N ALA A 337 16.14 -3.40 -25.43
CA ALA A 337 15.78 -3.77 -26.80
C ALA A 337 16.15 -5.23 -27.17
N LEU A 338 17.12 -5.85 -26.48
CA LEU A 338 17.77 -7.09 -26.92
C LEU A 338 17.77 -8.23 -25.89
N GLY A 339 17.34 -7.99 -24.65
CA GLY A 339 17.42 -8.96 -23.55
C GLY A 339 16.18 -8.97 -22.65
N GLU A 340 15.25 -9.88 -22.94
CA GLU A 340 14.62 -10.85 -22.02
C GLU A 340 13.23 -11.26 -22.52
N THR A 341 13.04 -12.57 -22.56
CA THR A 341 11.86 -13.26 -23.07
C THR A 341 10.75 -13.22 -22.02
N GLU A 342 9.53 -12.90 -22.48
CA GLU A 342 8.30 -12.63 -21.70
C GLU A 342 8.15 -11.18 -21.18
N SER A 343 7.54 -10.34 -22.02
CA SER A 343 6.90 -9.07 -21.65
C SER A 343 7.75 -7.96 -21.00
N SER A 344 9.01 -7.74 -21.39
CA SER A 344 9.66 -6.44 -21.15
C SER A 344 9.12 -5.38 -22.13
N GLY A 345 7.81 -5.12 -22.05
CA GLY A 345 7.17 -4.07 -22.83
C GLY A 345 7.61 -2.71 -22.29
N ASP A 346 8.34 -1.95 -23.09
CA ASP A 346 8.37 -0.48 -23.01
C ASP A 346 8.91 0.10 -21.68
N PHE A 347 10.24 0.10 -21.57
CA PHE A 347 10.93 0.78 -20.48
C PHE A 347 10.72 2.30 -20.52
N SER A 348 10.63 2.95 -19.34
CA SER A 348 10.61 4.42 -19.28
C SER A 348 11.91 4.98 -19.91
N PRO A 349 11.82 6.00 -20.78
CA PRO A 349 12.98 6.69 -21.32
C PRO A 349 13.77 7.50 -20.27
N ASP A 350 13.20 7.74 -19.09
CA ASP A 350 13.78 8.51 -17.99
C ASP A 350 13.72 7.74 -16.64
N PRO A 351 14.37 6.56 -16.56
CA PRO A 351 14.28 5.70 -15.38
C PRO A 351 15.03 6.31 -14.19
N LYS A 352 14.58 6.00 -12.96
CA LYS A 352 15.36 6.33 -11.75
C LYS A 352 16.45 5.29 -11.52
N VAL A 353 17.69 5.75 -11.43
CA VAL A 353 18.84 4.90 -11.07
C VAL A 353 18.88 4.77 -9.54
N VAL A 354 19.00 3.53 -9.07
CA VAL A 354 19.19 3.16 -7.67
C VAL A 354 20.63 2.69 -7.47
N ASP A 355 21.30 3.26 -6.48
CA ASP A 355 22.73 3.04 -6.20
C ASP A 355 23.02 2.94 -4.68
N GLU A 356 24.29 2.99 -4.31
CA GLU A 356 24.77 2.87 -2.93
C GLU A 356 24.14 3.92 -1.99
N SER A 357 23.76 5.11 -2.50
CA SER A 357 23.11 6.17 -1.72
C SER A 357 21.71 5.78 -1.24
N ARG A 358 21.15 4.71 -1.81
CA ARG A 358 19.89 4.08 -1.44
C ARG A 358 20.07 2.62 -1.00
N GLY A 359 21.24 2.29 -0.47
CA GLY A 359 21.46 0.99 0.17
C GLY A 359 21.77 -0.17 -0.79
N LEU A 360 21.91 0.07 -2.10
CA LEU A 360 22.35 -0.95 -3.06
C LEU A 360 23.86 -1.22 -2.87
N THR A 361 24.20 -2.16 -2.00
CA THR A 361 25.60 -2.55 -1.73
C THR A 361 26.20 -3.44 -2.81
N GLU A 362 25.37 -4.27 -3.45
CA GLU A 362 25.76 -5.27 -4.42
C GLU A 362 24.73 -5.30 -5.55
N VAL A 363 25.21 -5.39 -6.81
CA VAL A 363 24.34 -5.59 -7.97
C VAL A 363 23.80 -7.02 -7.93
N GLY A 364 22.48 -7.15 -7.93
CA GLY A 364 21.79 -8.43 -7.80
C GLY A 364 21.59 -9.19 -9.10
N VAL A 365 21.27 -10.47 -8.95
CA VAL A 365 20.81 -11.34 -10.04
C VAL A 365 19.30 -11.51 -9.91
N ARG A 366 18.60 -11.47 -11.04
CA ARG A 366 17.15 -11.70 -11.09
C ARG A 366 16.80 -13.14 -10.73
N GLY A 367 15.73 -13.30 -9.97
CA GLY A 367 15.16 -14.62 -9.69
C GLY A 367 14.69 -14.79 -8.26
N GLY A 368 13.62 -15.57 -8.10
CA GLY A 368 13.23 -16.13 -6.82
C GLY A 368 12.20 -15.30 -6.05
N LYS A 369 11.88 -15.75 -4.84
CA LYS A 369 10.84 -15.17 -3.99
C LYS A 369 11.37 -14.66 -2.65
N LEU A 370 10.83 -13.56 -2.17
CA LEU A 370 10.95 -13.10 -0.79
C LEU A 370 9.73 -13.55 0.01
N VAL A 371 9.92 -14.07 1.22
CA VAL A 371 8.83 -14.40 2.14
C VAL A 371 9.01 -13.66 3.46
N ALA A 372 8.03 -12.84 3.85
CA ALA A 372 8.04 -12.10 5.10
C ALA A 372 6.74 -12.33 5.87
N ALA A 373 6.79 -12.25 7.21
CA ALA A 373 5.62 -12.47 8.05
C ALA A 373 4.83 -11.18 8.27
N SER A 374 3.49 -11.28 8.27
CA SER A 374 2.55 -10.24 8.64
C SER A 374 1.63 -10.73 9.75
N LEU A 375 1.37 -9.91 10.79
CA LEU A 375 0.51 -10.28 11.93
C LEU A 375 -0.98 -10.40 11.56
N SER A 376 -1.36 -9.87 10.40
CA SER A 376 -2.72 -9.94 9.86
C SER A 376 -2.68 -9.80 8.35
N GLY A 377 -3.71 -10.27 7.65
CA GLY A 377 -3.90 -9.95 6.24
C GLY A 377 -4.41 -8.51 6.04
N PRO A 378 -4.25 -7.94 4.83
CA PRO A 378 -4.78 -6.62 4.52
C PRO A 378 -6.32 -6.60 4.60
N LYS A 379 -6.90 -5.42 4.85
CA LYS A 379 -8.36 -5.19 4.76
C LYS A 379 -8.76 -4.54 3.45
N THR A 380 -7.82 -3.82 2.83
CA THR A 380 -8.02 -3.16 1.55
C THR A 380 -6.71 -3.14 0.76
N LEU A 381 -6.83 -3.14 -0.56
CA LEU A 381 -5.73 -2.87 -1.49
C LEU A 381 -5.83 -1.45 -2.06
N ASN A 382 -6.75 -0.62 -1.54
CA ASN A 382 -6.88 0.78 -1.89
C ASN A 382 -5.95 1.65 -1.03
N PRO A 383 -4.91 2.28 -1.61
CA PRO A 383 -3.92 3.06 -0.85
C PRO A 383 -4.49 4.32 -0.20
N LEU A 384 -5.70 4.76 -0.55
CA LEU A 384 -6.31 6.01 -0.07
C LEU A 384 -7.10 5.85 1.22
N VAL A 385 -7.52 4.61 1.55
CA VAL A 385 -8.39 4.29 2.69
C VAL A 385 -7.77 3.21 3.58
N THR A 386 -6.44 3.07 3.55
CA THR A 386 -5.71 2.21 4.50
C THR A 386 -5.63 2.90 5.86
N HIS A 387 -5.95 2.20 6.94
CA HIS A 387 -5.87 2.72 8.31
C HIS A 387 -4.95 1.89 9.22
N GLU A 388 -4.34 0.83 8.68
CA GLU A 388 -3.56 -0.15 9.42
C GLU A 388 -2.36 -0.68 8.62
N THR A 389 -1.29 -1.06 9.33
CA THR A 389 0.01 -1.45 8.77
C THR A 389 -0.06 -2.60 7.77
N SER A 390 -0.90 -3.63 8.02
CA SER A 390 -0.98 -4.80 7.13
C SER A 390 -1.47 -4.46 5.72
N SER A 391 -2.29 -3.41 5.56
CA SER A 391 -2.69 -2.92 4.24
C SER A 391 -1.65 -1.97 3.64
N THR A 392 -1.07 -1.07 4.44
CA THR A 392 -0.02 -0.15 3.98
C THR A 392 1.24 -0.88 3.50
N ASP A 393 1.64 -1.97 4.17
CA ASP A 393 2.77 -2.80 3.76
C ASP A 393 2.59 -3.34 2.34
N VAL A 394 1.40 -3.83 2.02
CA VAL A 394 1.07 -4.39 0.71
C VAL A 394 0.93 -3.28 -0.34
N THR A 395 0.14 -2.24 -0.07
CA THR A 395 -0.11 -1.17 -1.05
C THR A 395 1.15 -0.36 -1.37
N SER A 396 2.08 -0.24 -0.41
CA SER A 396 3.39 0.40 -0.64
C SER A 396 4.25 -0.31 -1.69
N GLN A 397 4.03 -1.61 -1.91
CA GLN A 397 4.73 -2.40 -2.94
C GLN A 397 4.09 -2.27 -4.32
N ILE A 398 2.82 -1.84 -4.36
CA ILE A 398 2.00 -1.76 -5.58
C ILE A 398 2.05 -0.36 -6.20
N HIS A 399 2.21 0.70 -5.38
CA HIS A 399 2.12 2.09 -5.84
C HIS A 399 3.42 2.89 -5.64
N SER A 400 3.64 3.89 -6.51
CA SER A 400 4.74 4.87 -6.36
C SER A 400 4.21 6.24 -5.93
N THR A 401 5.12 7.08 -5.42
CA THR A 401 4.84 8.42 -4.89
C THR A 401 5.52 9.50 -5.75
N VAL A 402 5.02 10.74 -5.66
CA VAL A 402 5.58 11.86 -6.45
C VAL A 402 7.03 12.13 -6.05
N LEU A 403 7.29 12.22 -4.75
CA LEU A 403 8.63 12.29 -4.19
C LEU A 403 8.89 11.08 -3.28
N GLU A 404 10.15 10.79 -3.02
CA GLU A 404 10.56 9.70 -2.12
C GLU A 404 11.33 10.26 -0.93
N ILE A 405 11.37 9.49 0.16
CA ILE A 405 12.30 9.75 1.27
C ILE A 405 13.49 8.82 1.12
N ASN A 406 14.69 9.38 1.21
CA ASN A 406 15.91 8.60 1.22
C ASN A 406 15.96 7.74 2.49
N PRO A 407 16.04 6.41 2.36
CA PRO A 407 15.95 5.51 3.51
C PRO A 407 17.25 5.44 4.34
N LEU A 408 18.34 6.10 3.92
CA LEU A 408 19.59 6.23 4.66
C LEU A 408 19.78 7.61 5.31
N THR A 409 19.25 8.68 4.69
CA THR A 409 19.40 10.07 5.16
C THR A 409 18.12 10.74 5.68
N ALA A 410 16.95 10.19 5.36
CA ALA A 410 15.61 10.76 5.60
C ALA A 410 15.29 12.06 4.84
N GLU A 411 16.11 12.40 3.86
CA GLU A 411 15.91 13.59 3.03
C GLU A 411 14.88 13.31 1.93
N VAL A 412 14.16 14.36 1.53
CA VAL A 412 13.26 14.30 0.38
C VAL A 412 14.10 14.24 -0.90
N GLU A 413 13.82 13.27 -1.76
CA GLU A 413 14.53 13.07 -3.02
C GLU A 413 13.57 12.81 -4.20
N PRO A 414 14.04 12.92 -5.45
CA PRO A 414 13.21 12.69 -6.64
C PRO A 414 12.53 11.31 -6.64
N GLY A 415 11.22 11.28 -6.90
CA GLY A 415 10.41 10.07 -7.08
C GLY A 415 9.92 9.95 -8.52
N LEU A 416 8.60 9.84 -8.71
CA LEU A 416 7.97 10.03 -10.02
C LEU A 416 8.26 11.43 -10.59
N ALA A 417 8.38 12.44 -9.72
CA ALA A 417 8.96 13.74 -10.07
C ALA A 417 10.49 13.66 -10.03
N LYS A 418 11.14 14.02 -11.15
CA LYS A 418 12.61 14.08 -11.26
C LYS A 418 13.21 15.36 -10.66
N SER A 419 12.43 16.43 -10.58
CA SER A 419 12.85 17.71 -10.01
C SER A 419 11.64 18.56 -9.60
N TRP A 420 11.91 19.61 -8.83
CA TRP A 420 10.93 20.63 -8.48
C TRP A 420 11.59 22.01 -8.32
N GLU A 421 10.79 23.06 -8.45
CA GLU A 421 11.20 24.46 -8.32
C GLU A 421 10.28 25.19 -7.36
N ILE A 422 10.83 26.00 -6.44
CA ILE A 422 10.06 26.79 -5.47
C ILE A 422 10.11 28.25 -5.88
N SER A 423 8.95 28.91 -5.98
CA SER A 423 8.87 30.34 -6.27
C SER A 423 9.51 31.21 -5.19
N GLU A 424 9.90 32.44 -5.54
CA GLU A 424 10.51 33.39 -4.59
C GLU A 424 9.62 33.69 -3.37
N ASP A 425 8.30 33.77 -3.58
CA ASP A 425 7.31 33.95 -2.51
C ASP A 425 7.02 32.68 -1.71
N LYS A 426 7.59 31.54 -2.11
CA LYS A 426 7.46 30.20 -1.51
C LYS A 426 6.02 29.65 -1.50
N LYS A 427 5.14 30.21 -2.32
CA LYS A 427 3.72 29.79 -2.43
C LYS A 427 3.44 28.89 -3.62
N THR A 428 4.38 28.75 -4.55
CA THR A 428 4.22 27.87 -5.71
C THR A 428 5.39 26.91 -5.77
N ILE A 429 5.08 25.61 -5.91
CA ILE A 429 6.07 24.59 -6.24
C ILE A 429 5.69 23.95 -7.57
N THR A 430 6.60 24.01 -8.55
CA THR A 430 6.45 23.34 -9.84
C THR A 430 7.17 22.00 -9.78
N PHE A 431 6.49 20.91 -10.15
CA PHE A 431 7.05 19.56 -10.19
C PHE A 431 7.17 19.07 -11.63
N HIS A 432 8.29 18.45 -11.95
CA HIS A 432 8.55 17.85 -13.26
C HIS A 432 8.61 16.33 -13.14
N LEU A 433 7.69 15.63 -13.79
CA LEU A 433 7.56 14.19 -13.82
C LEU A 433 8.57 13.55 -14.78
N ARG A 434 8.87 12.27 -14.52
CA ARG A 434 9.62 11.39 -15.42
C ARG A 434 8.76 11.03 -16.62
N GLU A 435 9.35 11.09 -17.81
CA GLU A 435 8.64 10.75 -19.05
C GLU A 435 8.56 9.23 -19.26
N GLY A 436 7.45 8.79 -19.85
CA GLY A 436 7.20 7.39 -20.22
C GLY A 436 7.18 6.39 -19.07
N VAL A 437 6.98 6.84 -17.82
CA VAL A 437 6.58 5.95 -16.72
C VAL A 437 5.21 5.34 -17.04
N LYS A 438 5.00 4.09 -16.65
CA LYS A 438 3.77 3.34 -16.89
C LYS A 438 3.26 2.69 -15.62
N PHE A 439 1.95 2.47 -15.59
CA PHE A 439 1.32 1.57 -14.63
C PHE A 439 1.56 0.11 -15.03
N SER A 440 1.27 -0.82 -14.11
CA SER A 440 1.48 -2.26 -14.25
C SER A 440 0.67 -2.93 -15.37
N ASP A 441 -0.32 -2.22 -15.92
CA ASP A 441 -1.11 -2.62 -17.08
C ASP A 441 -0.61 -2.01 -18.41
N GLY A 442 0.48 -1.25 -18.36
CA GLY A 442 1.12 -0.60 -19.51
C GLY A 442 0.59 0.78 -19.87
N HIS A 443 -0.44 1.30 -19.17
CA HIS A 443 -0.92 2.66 -19.40
C HIS A 443 0.11 3.71 -18.97
N PRO A 444 0.33 4.79 -19.76
CA PRO A 444 1.21 5.89 -19.36
C PRO A 444 0.73 6.56 -18.07
N LEU A 445 1.67 6.88 -17.18
CA LEU A 445 1.45 7.71 -16.01
C LEU A 445 1.79 9.15 -16.35
N THR A 446 0.84 10.07 -16.20
CA THR A 446 1.03 11.50 -16.52
C THR A 446 0.61 12.41 -15.34
N ALA A 447 0.76 13.72 -15.53
CA ALA A 447 0.23 14.72 -14.61
C ALA A 447 -1.29 14.58 -14.40
N ASP A 448 -2.05 14.00 -15.34
CA ASP A 448 -3.49 13.79 -15.17
C ASP A 448 -3.80 12.78 -14.06
N ASP A 449 -2.97 11.76 -13.87
CA ASP A 449 -3.12 10.77 -12.79
C ASP A 449 -2.75 11.38 -11.42
N VAL A 450 -1.69 12.18 -11.41
CA VAL A 450 -1.25 12.90 -10.20
C VAL A 450 -2.34 13.88 -9.75
N LEU A 451 -2.87 14.69 -10.66
CA LEU A 451 -3.92 15.67 -10.36
C LEU A 451 -5.24 15.00 -10.01
N PHE A 452 -5.59 13.88 -10.66
CA PHE A 452 -6.74 13.08 -10.25
C PHE A 452 -6.59 12.56 -8.82
N THR A 453 -5.41 12.03 -8.49
CA THR A 453 -5.12 11.56 -7.12
C THR A 453 -5.22 12.71 -6.11
N LEU A 454 -4.64 13.88 -6.39
CA LEU A 454 -4.60 14.99 -5.45
C LEU A 454 -5.94 15.72 -5.35
N ASN A 455 -6.50 16.18 -6.47
CA ASN A 455 -7.70 17.03 -6.49
C ASN A 455 -8.99 16.21 -6.29
N ASP A 456 -9.15 15.12 -7.04
CA ASP A 456 -10.41 14.39 -7.13
C ASP A 456 -10.58 13.32 -6.04
N LEU A 457 -9.47 12.91 -5.40
CA LEU A 457 -9.44 11.91 -4.34
C LEU A 457 -8.97 12.48 -2.99
N VAL A 458 -7.73 12.96 -2.88
CA VAL A 458 -7.17 13.38 -1.58
C VAL A 458 -7.86 14.63 -1.02
N LEU A 459 -8.06 15.66 -1.84
CA LEU A 459 -8.71 16.89 -1.40
C LEU A 459 -10.24 16.80 -1.38
N ASN A 460 -10.82 15.74 -1.95
CA ASN A 460 -12.25 15.53 -2.01
C ASN A 460 -12.81 15.20 -0.61
N PRO A 461 -13.69 16.05 -0.04
CA PRO A 461 -14.23 15.84 1.30
C PRO A 461 -15.14 14.59 1.41
N ASP A 462 -15.61 14.06 0.28
CA ASP A 462 -16.44 12.84 0.25
C ASP A 462 -15.60 11.55 0.27
N VAL A 463 -14.28 11.66 0.12
CA VAL A 463 -13.34 10.53 0.23
C VAL A 463 -12.78 10.50 1.65
N PRO A 464 -13.00 9.41 2.43
CA PRO A 464 -12.61 9.33 3.83
C PRO A 464 -11.12 8.99 3.99
N THR A 465 -10.24 9.80 3.42
CA THR A 465 -8.79 9.65 3.55
C THR A 465 -8.22 10.57 4.63
N ASP A 466 -7.44 10.00 5.54
CA ASP A 466 -6.72 10.75 6.56
C ASP A 466 -5.62 11.64 5.97
N THR A 467 -5.17 11.34 4.74
CA THR A 467 -4.14 12.09 4.02
C THR A 467 -4.57 13.54 3.74
N ARG A 468 -5.87 13.82 3.67
CA ARG A 468 -6.39 15.16 3.40
C ARG A 468 -5.92 16.17 4.44
N ASP A 469 -5.91 15.77 5.71
CA ASP A 469 -5.58 16.65 6.83
C ASP A 469 -4.10 17.08 6.81
N THR A 470 -3.22 16.25 6.22
CA THR A 470 -1.80 16.62 6.07
C THR A 470 -1.60 17.74 5.06
N PHE A 471 -2.56 18.02 4.17
CA PHE A 471 -2.52 19.13 3.22
C PHE A 471 -3.24 20.39 3.70
N LYS A 472 -3.85 20.37 4.90
CA LYS A 472 -4.59 21.51 5.45
C LYS A 472 -3.61 22.62 5.86
N ILE A 473 -3.81 23.84 5.35
CA ILE A 473 -3.03 25.05 5.61
C ILE A 473 -3.96 26.11 6.20
N GLY A 474 -3.96 26.26 7.53
CA GLY A 474 -5.05 26.95 8.23
C GLY A 474 -6.39 26.29 7.89
N GLU A 475 -7.39 27.04 7.45
CA GLU A 475 -8.69 26.50 6.98
C GLU A 475 -8.75 26.28 5.46
N LYS A 476 -7.62 26.33 4.77
CA LYS A 476 -7.52 26.24 3.30
C LYS A 476 -6.71 25.01 2.88
N PHE A 477 -6.80 24.67 1.61
CA PHE A 477 -6.03 23.60 0.96
C PHE A 477 -5.22 24.18 -0.20
N PRO A 478 -4.11 23.53 -0.60
CA PRO A 478 -3.41 23.87 -1.83
C PRO A 478 -4.29 23.59 -3.06
N THR A 479 -4.02 24.33 -4.14
CA THR A 479 -4.56 24.05 -5.48
C THR A 479 -3.49 23.34 -6.29
N PHE A 480 -3.87 22.29 -7.02
CA PHE A 480 -2.96 21.62 -7.96
C PHE A 480 -3.41 21.81 -9.40
N GLU A 481 -2.49 22.29 -10.24
CA GLU A 481 -2.78 22.68 -11.63
C GLU A 481 -1.87 21.96 -12.63
N LYS A 482 -2.44 21.55 -13.77
CA LYS A 482 -1.69 21.01 -14.89
C LYS A 482 -0.97 22.13 -15.62
N VAL A 483 0.30 21.94 -15.92
CA VAL A 483 1.04 22.77 -16.88
C VAL A 483 1.09 22.05 -18.23
N ASP A 484 1.51 20.78 -18.22
CA ASP A 484 1.53 19.87 -19.37
C ASP A 484 1.44 18.40 -18.88
N ASP A 485 1.66 17.43 -19.76
CA ASP A 485 1.53 16.01 -19.42
C ASP A 485 2.57 15.51 -18.39
N TYR A 486 3.67 16.23 -18.21
CA TYR A 486 4.74 15.87 -17.27
C TYR A 486 5.09 17.00 -16.31
N THR A 487 4.28 18.04 -16.23
CA THR A 487 4.52 19.18 -15.33
C THR A 487 3.22 19.59 -14.65
N PHE A 488 3.27 19.75 -13.33
CA PHE A 488 2.15 20.29 -12.54
C PHE A 488 2.65 21.22 -11.44
N LYS A 489 1.77 22.09 -10.94
CA LYS A 489 2.07 23.04 -9.88
C LYS A 489 1.24 22.75 -8.64
N ALA A 490 1.84 22.93 -7.47
CA ALA A 490 1.15 23.09 -6.20
C ALA A 490 1.17 24.56 -5.80
N ILE A 491 0.00 25.17 -5.60
CA ILE A 491 -0.16 26.58 -5.26
C ILE A 491 -0.79 26.64 -3.87
N THR A 492 -0.12 27.30 -2.93
CA THR A 492 -0.53 27.38 -1.53
C THR A 492 -0.96 28.81 -1.15
N PRO A 493 -1.91 28.97 -0.22
CA PRO A 493 -2.39 30.32 0.19
C PRO A 493 -1.28 31.14 0.88
N GLU A 494 -0.34 30.46 1.52
CA GLU A 494 0.83 30.99 2.21
C GLU A 494 2.00 30.01 2.06
N PRO A 495 3.24 30.41 2.37
CA PRO A 495 4.37 29.49 2.29
C PRO A 495 4.10 28.20 3.05
N TYR A 496 4.34 27.05 2.42
CA TYR A 496 4.06 25.75 3.04
C TYR A 496 5.14 24.73 2.69
N ARG A 497 6.07 24.52 3.61
CA ARG A 497 7.28 23.70 3.42
C ARG A 497 6.95 22.22 3.26
N LEU A 498 5.92 21.75 3.94
CA LEU A 498 5.61 20.33 4.02
C LEU A 498 5.05 19.74 2.74
N ILE A 499 4.66 20.55 1.76
CA ILE A 499 4.19 20.03 0.47
C ILE A 499 5.19 19.03 -0.14
N LEU A 500 6.50 19.26 0.01
CA LEU A 500 7.55 18.35 -0.48
C LEU A 500 7.54 16.99 0.24
N ARG A 501 7.36 16.98 1.57
CA ARG A 501 7.25 15.72 2.34
C ARG A 501 5.91 15.03 2.07
N ASN A 502 4.82 15.79 1.99
CA ASN A 502 3.49 15.26 1.68
C ASN A 502 3.40 14.63 0.28
N MET A 503 4.24 15.02 -0.68
CA MET A 503 4.36 14.35 -1.98
C MET A 503 4.91 12.91 -1.89
N ASN A 504 5.56 12.54 -0.78
CA ASN A 504 5.86 11.14 -0.44
C ASN A 504 4.64 10.44 0.22
N SER A 505 3.75 11.20 0.84
CA SER A 505 2.56 10.69 1.55
C SER A 505 1.43 10.22 0.62
N VAL A 506 1.43 10.64 -0.65
CA VAL A 506 0.37 10.31 -1.62
C VAL A 506 0.85 9.27 -2.65
N TYR A 507 0.20 8.11 -2.67
CA TYR A 507 0.40 7.10 -3.72
C TYR A 507 -0.39 7.49 -4.96
N VAL A 508 0.28 7.65 -6.10
CA VAL A 508 -0.37 8.01 -7.36
C VAL A 508 -1.15 6.80 -7.88
N VAL A 509 -2.45 7.00 -8.12
CA VAL A 509 -3.36 5.96 -8.59
C VAL A 509 -3.81 6.19 -10.03
N PRO A 510 -4.08 5.12 -10.80
CA PRO A 510 -4.47 5.20 -12.20
C PRO A 510 -5.86 5.83 -12.37
N LYS A 511 -5.90 7.01 -13.00
CA LYS A 511 -7.16 7.71 -13.31
C LYS A 511 -8.07 6.86 -14.17
N HIS A 512 -7.53 6.17 -15.18
CA HIS A 512 -8.33 5.35 -16.10
C HIS A 512 -9.05 4.18 -15.42
N ILE A 513 -8.58 3.72 -14.26
CA ILE A 513 -9.25 2.66 -13.48
C ILE A 513 -10.20 3.25 -12.45
N LEU A 514 -9.74 4.25 -11.67
CA LEU A 514 -10.47 4.71 -10.50
C LEU A 514 -11.44 5.87 -10.77
N ALA A 515 -11.31 6.60 -11.87
CA ALA A 515 -12.21 7.71 -12.20
C ALA A 515 -13.67 7.26 -12.30
N LYS A 516 -13.93 5.99 -12.64
CA LYS A 516 -15.28 5.41 -12.68
C LYS A 516 -15.96 5.39 -11.29
N TYR A 517 -15.19 5.34 -10.21
CA TYR A 517 -15.73 5.41 -8.85
C TYR A 517 -15.95 6.86 -8.42
N VAL A 518 -15.07 7.79 -8.82
CA VAL A 518 -15.24 9.22 -8.52
C VAL A 518 -16.38 9.86 -9.30
N ALA A 519 -16.54 9.50 -10.58
CA ALA A 519 -17.66 9.93 -11.40
C ALA A 519 -19.01 9.44 -10.87
N LYS A 520 -19.00 8.42 -10.00
CA LYS A 520 -20.18 7.92 -9.28
C LYS A 520 -20.27 8.43 -7.84
N LEU A 521 -19.15 8.73 -7.18
CA LEU A 521 -19.12 9.44 -5.87
C LEU A 521 -19.71 10.84 -6.00
N ASN A 522 -19.53 11.46 -7.17
CA ASN A 522 -20.18 12.71 -7.49
C ASN A 522 -21.66 12.45 -7.80
N PRO A 523 -22.58 12.88 -6.92
CA PRO A 523 -24.00 12.75 -7.20
C PRO A 523 -24.29 13.47 -8.52
N GLY A 524 -25.08 12.82 -9.40
CA GLY A 524 -25.74 13.53 -10.49
C GLY A 524 -26.31 14.87 -9.98
N ALA A 525 -26.21 15.90 -10.80
CA ALA A 525 -26.61 17.29 -10.53
C ALA A 525 -25.99 18.04 -9.30
N LEU A 526 -25.58 17.39 -8.19
CA LEU A 526 -25.05 18.04 -6.96
C LEU A 526 -23.53 18.27 -7.01
N GLY A 527 -22.77 17.35 -7.62
CA GLY A 527 -21.34 17.55 -7.91
C GLY A 527 -21.11 18.70 -8.90
N PHE A 528 -22.08 18.92 -9.78
CA PHE A 528 -22.09 20.06 -10.70
C PHE A 528 -22.29 21.38 -9.97
N VAL A 529 -23.18 21.45 -8.96
CA VAL A 529 -23.35 22.64 -8.11
C VAL A 529 -22.03 23.00 -7.43
N HIS A 530 -21.34 22.03 -6.85
CA HIS A 530 -20.06 22.25 -6.16
C HIS A 530 -18.94 22.69 -7.11
N GLY A 531 -18.84 22.05 -8.28
CA GLY A 531 -17.89 22.47 -9.33
C GLY A 531 -18.16 23.90 -9.80
N ILE A 532 -19.43 24.27 -9.94
CA ILE A 532 -19.84 25.64 -10.28
C ILE A 532 -19.47 26.61 -9.15
N GLN A 533 -19.80 26.28 -7.89
CA GLN A 533 -19.47 27.12 -6.74
C GLN A 533 -17.96 27.32 -6.57
N ASN A 534 -17.14 26.30 -6.80
CA ASN A 534 -15.68 26.37 -6.69
C ASN A 534 -15.07 27.28 -7.76
N LYS A 535 -15.51 27.18 -9.02
CA LYS A 535 -15.04 28.07 -10.09
C LYS A 535 -15.52 29.51 -9.92
N VAL A 536 -16.75 29.69 -9.44
CA VAL A 536 -17.33 31.01 -9.13
C VAL A 536 -16.60 31.67 -7.95
N LYS A 537 -16.21 30.88 -6.92
CA LYS A 537 -15.35 31.35 -5.82
C LYS A 537 -13.92 31.68 -6.26
N GLY A 538 -13.35 30.91 -7.19
CA GLY A 538 -11.99 31.12 -7.72
C GLY A 538 -11.79 32.49 -8.39
N HIS A 539 -12.88 33.14 -8.81
CA HIS A 539 -12.87 34.48 -9.39
C HIS A 539 -13.67 35.50 -8.55
N GLN A 540 -14.00 35.20 -7.30
CA GLN A 540 -14.93 35.99 -6.49
C GLN A 540 -14.64 37.51 -6.51
N GLU A 541 -13.37 37.92 -6.39
CA GLU A 541 -12.98 39.33 -6.44
C GLU A 541 -13.28 39.99 -7.79
N ASP A 542 -13.08 39.28 -8.90
CA ASP A 542 -13.37 39.77 -10.26
C ASP A 542 -14.89 39.88 -10.52
N TRP A 543 -15.66 38.93 -9.98
CA TRP A 543 -17.12 38.91 -10.13
C TRP A 543 -17.80 39.95 -9.25
N GLU A 544 -17.36 40.12 -8.01
CA GLU A 544 -17.90 41.13 -7.09
C GLU A 544 -17.56 42.55 -7.55
N LYS A 545 -16.39 42.75 -8.17
CA LYS A 545 -15.95 44.06 -8.67
C LYS A 545 -16.65 44.47 -9.97
N ASN A 546 -16.88 43.53 -10.90
CA ASN A 546 -17.34 43.86 -12.25
C ASN A 546 -18.80 43.44 -12.54
N PHE A 547 -19.38 42.51 -11.77
CA PHE A 547 -20.67 41.87 -12.05
C PHE A 547 -21.50 41.60 -10.77
N ALA A 548 -21.45 42.48 -9.76
CA ALA A 548 -22.04 42.24 -8.44
C ALA A 548 -23.53 41.84 -8.46
N THR A 549 -24.32 42.42 -9.37
CA THR A 549 -25.77 42.17 -9.48
C THR A 549 -26.04 40.80 -10.09
N GLU A 550 -25.35 40.48 -11.18
CA GLU A 550 -25.43 39.20 -11.88
C GLU A 550 -24.84 38.06 -11.06
N TYR A 551 -23.77 38.32 -10.31
CA TYR A 551 -23.17 37.37 -9.37
C TYR A 551 -24.14 37.02 -8.23
N SER A 552 -24.80 38.02 -7.63
CA SER A 552 -25.81 37.79 -6.59
C SER A 552 -27.01 37.00 -7.12
N ALA A 553 -27.43 37.26 -8.36
CA ALA A 553 -28.48 36.50 -9.02
C ALA A 553 -28.05 35.05 -9.31
N LEU A 554 -26.83 34.86 -9.85
CA LEU A 554 -26.26 33.55 -10.11
C LEU A 554 -26.15 32.71 -8.83
N GLN A 555 -25.68 33.28 -7.72
CA GLN A 555 -25.58 32.59 -6.43
C GLN A 555 -26.95 32.11 -5.92
N LYS A 556 -27.99 32.94 -6.10
CA LYS A 556 -29.36 32.59 -5.72
C LYS A 556 -29.92 31.45 -6.59
N GLU A 557 -29.65 31.47 -7.89
CA GLU A 557 -30.06 30.41 -8.81
C GLU A 557 -29.30 29.11 -8.54
N LEU A 558 -28.01 29.18 -8.20
CA LEU A 558 -27.21 28.00 -7.81
C LEU A 558 -27.68 27.37 -6.50
N ALA A 559 -28.03 28.18 -5.50
CA ALA A 559 -28.63 27.68 -4.26
C ALA A 559 -29.99 27.01 -4.51
N SER A 560 -30.78 27.55 -5.45
CA SER A 560 -32.06 26.98 -5.86
C SER A 560 -31.88 25.68 -6.64
N PHE A 561 -30.86 25.60 -7.49
CA PHE A 561 -30.45 24.39 -8.19
C PHE A 561 -30.01 23.31 -7.20
N GLU A 562 -29.18 23.64 -6.22
CA GLU A 562 -28.76 22.72 -5.15
C GLU A 562 -29.95 22.13 -4.37
N ALA A 563 -30.91 22.97 -4.01
CA ALA A 563 -32.12 22.55 -3.32
C ALA A 563 -32.97 21.60 -4.19
N ALA A 564 -33.14 21.91 -5.48
CA ALA A 564 -33.87 21.06 -6.43
C ALA A 564 -33.23 19.67 -6.59
N VAL A 565 -31.90 19.60 -6.59
CA VAL A 565 -31.18 18.33 -6.65
C VAL A 565 -31.32 17.53 -5.36
N LYS A 566 -31.23 18.17 -4.19
CA LYS A 566 -31.47 17.52 -2.88
C LYS A 566 -32.87 16.93 -2.78
N GLU A 567 -33.86 17.56 -3.40
CA GLU A 567 -35.24 17.08 -3.46
C GLU A 567 -35.47 15.94 -4.48
N LYS A 568 -34.44 15.55 -5.25
CA LYS A 568 -34.53 14.56 -6.34
C LYS A 568 -35.66 14.86 -7.34
N ASN A 569 -35.96 16.14 -7.56
CA ASN A 569 -37.09 16.56 -8.40
C ASN A 569 -36.61 16.98 -9.78
N VAL A 570 -36.82 16.12 -10.77
CA VAL A 570 -36.34 16.29 -12.16
C VAL A 570 -36.84 17.59 -12.80
N GLU A 571 -38.11 17.94 -12.59
CA GLU A 571 -38.71 19.15 -13.16
C GLU A 571 -38.09 20.41 -12.56
N LYS A 572 -37.85 20.43 -11.25
CA LYS A 572 -37.18 21.57 -10.58
C LYS A 572 -35.73 21.70 -11.01
N ILE A 573 -35.02 20.59 -11.18
CA ILE A 573 -33.63 20.55 -11.66
C ILE A 573 -33.55 21.13 -13.08
N GLN A 574 -34.47 20.75 -13.96
CA GLN A 574 -34.56 21.28 -15.32
C GLN A 574 -34.77 22.79 -15.36
N VAL A 575 -35.71 23.28 -14.55
CA VAL A 575 -36.04 24.72 -14.48
C VAL A 575 -34.84 25.49 -13.94
N ALA A 576 -34.24 25.04 -12.84
CA ALA A 576 -33.11 25.73 -12.22
C ALA A 576 -31.83 25.68 -13.09
N ALA A 577 -31.53 24.57 -13.77
CA ALA A 577 -30.42 24.50 -14.72
C ALA A 577 -30.60 25.47 -15.89
N THR A 578 -31.82 25.56 -16.43
CA THR A 578 -32.15 26.49 -17.52
C THR A 578 -31.97 27.94 -17.09
N THR A 579 -32.38 28.28 -15.86
CA THR A 579 -32.21 29.64 -15.33
C THR A 579 -30.74 29.97 -15.06
N ALA A 580 -29.98 29.03 -14.49
CA ALA A 580 -28.54 29.18 -14.27
C ALA A 580 -27.77 29.36 -15.58
N THR A 581 -28.07 28.56 -16.62
CA THR A 581 -27.48 28.72 -17.96
C THR A 581 -27.76 30.11 -18.54
N LYS A 582 -28.99 30.61 -18.45
CA LYS A 582 -29.34 31.96 -18.92
C LYS A 582 -28.59 33.06 -18.17
N ALA A 583 -28.43 32.91 -16.85
CA ALA A 583 -27.66 33.87 -16.05
C ALA A 583 -26.18 33.86 -16.46
N LEU A 584 -25.60 32.68 -16.67
CA LEU A 584 -24.23 32.50 -17.13
C LEU A 584 -24.00 33.09 -18.53
N GLU A 585 -24.92 32.86 -19.48
CA GLU A 585 -24.87 33.45 -20.82
C GLU A 585 -24.99 34.98 -20.80
N ALA A 586 -25.83 35.53 -19.92
CA ALA A 586 -25.98 36.97 -19.74
C ALA A 586 -24.70 37.62 -19.20
N VAL A 587 -23.98 36.93 -18.30
CA VAL A 587 -22.65 37.37 -17.83
C VAL A 587 -21.64 37.26 -18.97
N LYS A 588 -21.63 36.14 -19.70
CA LYS A 588 -20.73 35.89 -20.83
C LYS A 588 -20.81 37.01 -21.88
N ALA A 589 -22.01 37.50 -22.15
CA ALA A 589 -22.27 38.56 -23.13
C ALA A 589 -21.75 39.94 -22.70
N LYS A 590 -21.47 40.14 -21.41
CA LYS A 590 -20.99 41.41 -20.84
C LYS A 590 -19.48 41.39 -20.53
N LEU A 591 -18.79 40.29 -20.78
CA LEU A 591 -17.35 40.17 -20.54
C LEU A 591 -16.54 41.04 -21.52
N PRO A 592 -15.58 41.85 -21.04
CA PRO A 592 -14.67 42.60 -21.91
C PRO A 592 -13.78 41.69 -22.78
N GLU A 593 -13.37 42.19 -23.95
CA GLU A 593 -12.36 41.54 -24.80
C GLU A 593 -11.00 41.55 -24.08
N GLY A 594 -10.68 40.44 -23.41
CA GLY A 594 -9.48 40.26 -22.59
C GLY A 594 -9.61 39.16 -21.53
N GLN A 595 -10.84 38.73 -21.20
CA GLN A 595 -11.12 37.72 -20.16
C GLN A 595 -11.44 36.34 -20.74
N ALA A 596 -10.55 35.79 -21.58
CA ALA A 596 -10.74 34.51 -22.25
C ALA A 596 -10.86 33.31 -21.27
N GLY A 597 -10.17 33.36 -20.13
CA GLY A 597 -10.27 32.36 -19.06
C GLY A 597 -11.68 32.27 -18.47
N ILE A 598 -12.24 33.41 -18.06
CA ILE A 598 -13.60 33.49 -17.48
C ILE A 598 -14.66 33.05 -18.51
N LYS A 599 -14.47 33.39 -19.79
CA LYS A 599 -15.37 32.93 -20.86
C LYS A 599 -15.35 31.40 -21.02
N THR A 600 -14.16 30.80 -20.92
CA THR A 600 -13.97 29.34 -20.97
C THR A 600 -14.57 28.66 -19.75
N ASP A 601 -14.44 29.27 -18.56
CA ASP A 601 -15.10 28.80 -17.35
C ASP A 601 -16.61 28.87 -17.49
N ILE A 602 -17.18 29.98 -17.96
CA ILE A 602 -18.63 30.09 -18.20
C ILE A 602 -19.14 29.01 -19.17
N ASP A 603 -18.41 28.75 -20.25
CA ASP A 603 -18.77 27.67 -21.19
C ASP A 603 -18.74 26.29 -20.55
N THR A 604 -17.74 26.06 -19.70
CA THR A 604 -17.65 24.84 -18.89
C THR A 604 -18.84 24.72 -17.92
N LEU A 605 -19.23 25.82 -17.28
CA LEU A 605 -20.36 25.88 -16.35
C LEU A 605 -21.71 25.61 -17.05
N ILE A 606 -21.89 26.14 -18.27
CA ILE A 606 -23.07 25.87 -19.09
C ILE A 606 -23.13 24.39 -19.48
N GLY A 607 -22.00 23.80 -19.90
CA GLY A 607 -21.91 22.36 -20.20
C GLY A 607 -22.27 21.49 -18.99
N TYR A 608 -21.89 21.90 -17.78
CA TYR A 608 -22.25 21.23 -16.54
C TYR A 608 -23.75 21.29 -16.22
N ALA A 609 -24.40 22.44 -16.41
CA ALA A 609 -25.84 22.58 -16.21
C ALA A 609 -26.64 21.68 -17.19
N GLN A 610 -26.20 21.60 -18.45
CA GLN A 610 -26.82 20.74 -19.47
C GLN A 610 -26.63 19.25 -19.19
N LYS A 611 -25.44 18.86 -18.69
CA LYS A 611 -25.16 17.48 -18.30
C LYS A 611 -25.98 17.06 -17.08
N ALA A 612 -26.13 17.93 -16.10
CA ALA A 612 -26.96 17.65 -14.92
C ALA A 612 -28.44 17.36 -15.29
N VAL A 613 -28.97 18.09 -16.27
CA VAL A 613 -30.28 17.81 -16.88
C VAL A 613 -30.32 16.41 -17.48
N ALA A 614 -29.36 16.06 -18.34
CA ALA A 614 -29.31 14.74 -18.96
C ALA A 614 -29.20 13.59 -17.94
N GLU A 615 -28.40 13.76 -16.88
CA GLU A 615 -28.23 12.77 -15.80
C GLU A 615 -29.50 12.59 -14.96
N SER A 616 -30.21 13.69 -14.66
CA SER A 616 -31.49 13.64 -13.95
C SER A 616 -32.59 12.93 -14.76
N GLN A 617 -32.62 13.12 -16.08
CA GLN A 617 -33.54 12.42 -16.98
C GLN A 617 -33.22 10.92 -17.09
N ALA A 618 -31.94 10.55 -16.93
CA ALA A 618 -31.49 9.17 -16.94
C ALA A 618 -31.77 8.40 -15.63
N GLY A 619 -32.41 9.03 -14.63
CA GLY A 619 -32.73 8.38 -13.34
C GLY A 619 -31.52 8.11 -12.45
N ARG A 620 -30.35 8.67 -12.76
CA ARG A 620 -29.08 8.44 -12.04
C ARG A 620 -28.93 9.44 -10.88
N PHE A 621 -29.78 9.28 -9.86
CA PHE A 621 -29.78 10.12 -8.65
C PHE A 621 -29.01 9.54 -7.47
N GLU A 622 -28.61 8.27 -7.54
CA GLU A 622 -27.92 7.57 -6.46
C GLU A 622 -26.46 7.41 -6.87
N GLY A 623 -25.63 8.27 -6.29
CA GLY A 623 -24.19 8.12 -6.36
C GLY A 623 -23.72 6.86 -5.64
N VAL A 624 -22.50 6.44 -5.95
CA VAL A 624 -21.71 5.53 -5.12
C VAL A 624 -21.54 6.22 -3.77
N SER A 625 -22.05 5.63 -2.69
CA SER A 625 -21.84 6.20 -1.36
C SER A 625 -20.34 6.23 -1.03
N PRO A 626 -19.88 7.07 -0.09
CA PRO A 626 -18.52 6.94 0.46
C PRO A 626 -18.16 5.49 0.85
N ASP A 627 -19.14 4.71 1.32
CA ASP A 627 -18.99 3.27 1.61
C ASP A 627 -18.70 2.42 0.37
N GLU A 628 -19.19 2.79 -0.81
CA GLU A 628 -18.90 2.08 -2.06
C GLU A 628 -17.50 2.40 -2.62
N PHE A 629 -16.97 3.61 -2.42
CA PHE A 629 -15.56 3.89 -2.70
C PHE A 629 -14.63 3.19 -1.71
N ASN A 630 -15.01 3.10 -0.43
CA ASN A 630 -14.30 2.31 0.57
C ASN A 630 -14.19 0.82 0.17
N ARG A 631 -15.12 0.32 -0.66
CA ARG A 631 -15.10 -1.04 -1.20
C ARG A 631 -14.34 -1.17 -2.53
N ALA A 632 -13.95 -0.08 -3.17
CA ALA A 632 -13.10 -0.16 -4.36
C ALA A 632 -11.74 -0.74 -3.96
N TRP A 633 -11.25 -1.71 -4.73
CA TRP A 633 -10.01 -2.45 -4.45
C TRP A 633 -9.99 -3.12 -3.07
N GLY A 634 -11.08 -3.79 -2.71
CA GLY A 634 -11.10 -4.71 -1.56
C GLY A 634 -10.22 -5.94 -1.78
N THR A 635 -10.07 -6.77 -0.75
CA THR A 635 -9.22 -7.97 -0.78
C THR A 635 -9.64 -9.05 -1.76
N ASN A 636 -10.88 -9.01 -2.25
CA ASN A 636 -11.44 -9.94 -3.23
C ASN A 636 -11.49 -9.35 -4.65
N THR A 637 -10.93 -8.15 -4.85
CA THR A 637 -10.88 -7.53 -6.18
C THR A 637 -10.00 -8.35 -7.11
N PRO A 638 -10.41 -8.59 -8.38
CA PRO A 638 -9.60 -9.32 -9.34
C PRO A 638 -8.19 -8.70 -9.49
N PRO A 639 -7.12 -9.51 -9.52
CA PRO A 639 -5.76 -9.00 -9.56
C PRO A 639 -5.47 -8.01 -10.69
N GLU A 640 -6.07 -8.23 -11.85
CA GLU A 640 -5.95 -7.36 -13.02
C GLU A 640 -6.57 -5.96 -12.84
N GLU A 641 -7.47 -5.77 -11.88
CA GLU A 641 -8.04 -4.46 -11.56
C GLU A 641 -7.18 -3.66 -10.57
N ILE A 642 -6.26 -4.32 -9.86
CA ILE A 642 -5.33 -3.69 -8.91
C ILE A 642 -4.09 -3.22 -9.67
N VAL A 643 -4.17 -2.00 -10.21
CA VAL A 643 -3.16 -1.41 -11.08
C VAL A 643 -2.34 -0.37 -10.31
N GLY A 644 -1.01 -0.45 -10.41
CA GLY A 644 -0.12 0.48 -9.73
C GLY A 644 1.22 0.63 -10.45
N SER A 645 2.04 1.55 -9.98
CA SER A 645 3.34 1.90 -10.57
C SER A 645 4.54 1.44 -9.73
N GLY A 646 4.31 0.68 -8.66
CA GLY A 646 5.31 0.16 -7.73
C GLY A 646 6.09 -1.04 -8.27
N PRO A 647 7.06 -1.57 -7.48
CA PRO A 647 7.94 -2.67 -7.89
C PRO A 647 7.21 -3.99 -8.14
N TYR A 648 6.07 -4.21 -7.49
CA TYR A 648 5.29 -5.43 -7.64
C TYR A 648 3.84 -5.11 -8.02
N ARG A 649 3.15 -6.08 -8.62
CA ARG A 649 1.71 -6.06 -8.83
C ARG A 649 1.03 -7.16 -8.02
N PHE A 650 -0.21 -6.93 -7.63
CA PHE A 650 -0.98 -7.91 -6.87
C PHE A 650 -1.25 -9.16 -7.71
N LYS A 651 -1.06 -10.35 -7.13
CA LYS A 651 -1.27 -11.64 -7.80
C LYS A 651 -2.39 -12.45 -7.16
N GLU A 652 -2.31 -12.67 -5.86
CA GLU A 652 -3.28 -13.53 -5.16
C GLU A 652 -3.30 -13.20 -3.66
N TYR A 653 -4.47 -13.30 -3.04
CA TYR A 653 -4.58 -13.34 -1.59
C TYR A 653 -5.37 -14.57 -1.14
N LYS A 654 -4.69 -15.46 -0.41
CA LYS A 654 -5.31 -16.57 0.32
C LYS A 654 -5.60 -16.08 1.72
N VAL A 655 -6.88 -15.78 1.96
CA VAL A 655 -7.38 -15.15 3.19
C VAL A 655 -6.79 -15.80 4.44
N ASP A 656 -6.20 -14.97 5.31
CA ASP A 656 -5.57 -15.34 6.58
C ASP A 656 -4.45 -16.40 6.48
N GLN A 657 -3.93 -16.64 5.27
CA GLN A 657 -2.81 -17.56 5.02
C GLN A 657 -1.62 -16.83 4.40
N GLN A 658 -1.77 -16.27 3.20
CA GLN A 658 -0.69 -15.58 2.51
C GLN A 658 -1.20 -14.64 1.41
N LEU A 659 -0.48 -13.56 1.17
CA LEU A 659 -0.65 -12.67 0.02
C LEU A 659 0.59 -12.75 -0.86
N ILE A 660 0.40 -12.86 -2.17
CA ILE A 660 1.46 -12.97 -3.17
C ILE A 660 1.42 -11.73 -4.07
N LEU A 661 2.57 -11.07 -4.18
CA LEU A 661 2.87 -10.07 -5.19
C LEU A 661 3.87 -10.65 -6.18
N GLU A 662 3.77 -10.23 -7.44
CA GLU A 662 4.73 -10.60 -8.49
C GLU A 662 5.36 -9.35 -9.12
N ARG A 663 6.54 -9.50 -9.72
CA ARG A 663 7.28 -8.39 -10.34
C ARG A 663 6.38 -7.59 -11.28
N ASN A 664 6.46 -6.26 -11.19
CA ASN A 664 5.86 -5.36 -12.16
C ASN A 664 6.78 -5.23 -13.39
N PRO A 665 6.38 -5.71 -14.58
CA PRO A 665 7.21 -5.61 -15.80
C PRO A 665 7.41 -4.17 -16.30
N TYR A 666 6.62 -3.21 -15.81
CA TYR A 666 6.69 -1.79 -16.16
C TYR A 666 7.36 -0.93 -15.09
N TYR A 667 8.04 -1.53 -14.10
CA TYR A 667 8.68 -0.75 -13.05
C TYR A 667 9.76 0.17 -13.61
N TRP A 668 9.76 1.42 -13.16
CA TRP A 668 10.49 2.53 -13.76
C TRP A 668 11.86 2.78 -13.11
N LYS A 669 12.31 1.89 -12.22
CA LYS A 669 13.63 1.96 -11.58
C LYS A 669 14.60 0.92 -12.11
N ILE A 670 15.86 1.30 -12.17
CA ILE A 670 16.99 0.46 -12.56
C ILE A 670 18.09 0.52 -11.53
N ASP A 671 18.92 -0.52 -11.48
CA ASP A 671 20.22 -0.43 -10.82
C ASP A 671 21.23 0.39 -11.64
N LYS A 672 22.39 0.66 -11.05
CA LYS A 672 23.52 1.35 -11.71
C LYS A 672 24.06 0.69 -12.99
N ASN A 673 23.68 -0.57 -13.28
CA ASN A 673 24.07 -1.35 -14.46
C ASN A 673 22.99 -1.41 -15.55
N GLY A 674 21.84 -0.77 -15.30
CA GLY A 674 20.69 -0.74 -16.20
C GLY A 674 19.72 -1.92 -16.06
N THR A 675 19.84 -2.75 -15.01
CA THR A 675 18.91 -3.84 -14.75
C THR A 675 17.62 -3.29 -14.15
N GLN A 676 16.45 -3.56 -14.73
CA GLN A 676 15.16 -3.25 -14.09
C GLN A 676 15.05 -3.97 -12.76
N LEU A 677 14.58 -3.24 -11.77
CA LEU A 677 14.16 -3.75 -10.48
C LEU A 677 12.65 -4.13 -10.53
N PRO A 678 12.12 -4.87 -9.56
CA PRO A 678 12.81 -5.61 -8.51
C PRO A 678 13.68 -6.76 -9.05
N TYR A 679 14.76 -7.14 -8.36
CA TYR A 679 15.49 -8.36 -8.72
C TYR A 679 14.69 -9.64 -8.41
N LEU A 680 13.89 -9.66 -7.35
CA LEU A 680 13.05 -10.83 -7.02
C LEU A 680 11.80 -10.88 -7.90
N ASP A 681 11.34 -12.08 -8.24
CA ASP A 681 10.15 -12.31 -9.05
C ASP A 681 8.86 -12.21 -8.23
N GLN A 682 8.94 -12.51 -6.92
CA GLN A 682 7.78 -12.54 -6.03
C GLN A 682 8.10 -12.02 -4.64
N PHE A 683 7.10 -11.39 -4.02
CA PHE A 683 7.09 -11.04 -2.61
C PHE A 683 5.83 -11.63 -1.95
N VAL A 684 6.02 -12.51 -0.98
CA VAL A 684 4.98 -13.21 -0.24
C VAL A 684 4.89 -12.67 1.19
N PHE A 685 3.70 -12.21 1.57
CA PHE A 685 3.35 -11.90 2.96
C PHE A 685 2.65 -13.11 3.56
N LEU A 686 3.30 -13.80 4.49
CA LEU A 686 2.76 -14.93 5.23
C LEU A 686 2.02 -14.44 6.48
N VAL A 687 0.72 -14.73 6.59
CA VAL A 687 -0.09 -14.28 7.73
C VAL A 687 0.17 -15.17 8.95
N VAL A 688 0.54 -14.57 10.08
CA VAL A 688 0.83 -15.23 11.35
C VAL A 688 0.04 -14.57 12.47
N LYS A 689 -0.32 -15.32 13.52
CA LYS A 689 -1.23 -14.81 14.57
C LYS A 689 -0.55 -13.96 15.64
N ASP A 690 0.77 -14.06 15.78
CA ASP A 690 1.54 -13.44 16.86
C ASP A 690 3.05 -13.39 16.52
N LEU A 691 3.80 -12.58 17.27
CA LEU A 691 5.24 -12.37 17.07
C LEU A 691 6.09 -13.63 17.39
N ASN A 692 5.64 -14.52 18.28
CA ASN A 692 6.36 -15.77 18.57
C ASN A 692 6.29 -16.73 17.38
N THR A 693 5.10 -16.87 16.77
CA THR A 693 4.90 -17.64 15.54
C THR A 693 5.75 -17.09 14.40
N SER A 694 5.83 -15.76 14.26
CA SER A 694 6.71 -15.08 13.30
C SER A 694 8.18 -15.48 13.51
N PHE A 695 8.67 -15.38 14.75
CA PHE A 695 10.04 -15.74 15.11
C PHE A 695 10.37 -17.22 14.84
N LEU A 696 9.47 -18.13 15.22
CA LEU A 696 9.64 -19.58 14.98
C LEU A 696 9.72 -19.91 13.49
N LYS A 697 8.89 -19.27 12.65
CA LYS A 697 8.91 -19.44 11.20
C LYS A 697 10.20 -18.93 10.57
N PHE A 698 10.73 -17.79 11.04
CA PHE A 698 12.04 -17.30 10.60
C PHE A 698 13.16 -18.29 10.93
N ARG A 699 13.19 -18.80 12.17
CA ARG A 699 14.17 -19.80 12.61
C ARG A 699 14.07 -21.11 11.86
N ALA A 700 12.85 -21.53 11.50
CA ALA A 700 12.61 -22.71 10.66
C ALA A 700 12.97 -22.48 9.19
N GLY A 701 13.18 -21.24 8.75
CA GLY A 701 13.46 -20.90 7.35
C GLY A 701 12.22 -20.80 6.47
N GLU A 702 11.04 -20.71 7.07
CA GLU A 702 9.77 -20.45 6.36
C GLU A 702 9.62 -18.98 5.96
N THR A 703 10.32 -18.06 6.65
CA THR A 703 10.45 -16.65 6.26
C THR A 703 11.92 -16.24 6.11
N ASP A 704 12.16 -15.22 5.29
CA ASP A 704 13.48 -14.80 4.82
C ASP A 704 14.05 -13.60 5.61
N ALA A 705 13.17 -12.80 6.21
CA ALA A 705 13.52 -11.68 7.07
C ALA A 705 12.56 -11.57 8.25
N PHE A 706 13.05 -10.95 9.33
CA PHE A 706 12.36 -10.85 10.60
C PHE A 706 12.76 -9.56 11.32
N GLY A 707 11.78 -8.70 11.61
CA GLY A 707 11.94 -7.60 12.56
C GLY A 707 11.99 -8.20 13.97
N ALA A 708 13.17 -8.20 14.57
CA ALA A 708 13.40 -8.89 15.83
C ALA A 708 12.91 -8.04 17.00
N ARG A 709 12.37 -8.70 18.03
CA ARG A 709 12.11 -8.04 19.31
C ARG A 709 13.37 -8.13 20.19
N PRO A 710 13.48 -7.28 21.22
CA PRO A 710 14.58 -7.38 22.16
C PRO A 710 14.73 -8.77 22.80
N GLU A 711 13.63 -9.48 23.12
CA GLU A 711 13.67 -10.83 23.69
C GLU A 711 14.18 -11.89 22.71
N ASP A 712 14.06 -11.65 21.39
CA ASP A 712 14.54 -12.57 20.36
C ASP A 712 16.06 -12.43 20.14
N TRP A 713 16.62 -11.27 20.51
CA TRP A 713 17.99 -10.89 20.16
C TRP A 713 19.07 -11.84 20.67
N PRO A 714 19.05 -12.30 21.94
CA PRO A 714 20.02 -13.28 22.43
C PRO A 714 19.92 -14.62 21.70
N LEU A 715 18.71 -15.03 21.32
CA LEU A 715 18.48 -16.30 20.62
C LEU A 715 18.95 -16.25 19.15
N LEU A 716 18.82 -15.10 18.50
CA LEU A 716 19.34 -14.88 17.14
C LEU A 716 20.87 -14.85 17.10
N ASN A 717 21.49 -14.40 18.19
CA ASN A 717 22.95 -14.27 18.34
C ASN A 717 23.59 -15.38 19.18
N GLU A 718 22.89 -16.49 19.39
CA GLU A 718 23.45 -17.66 20.06
C GLU A 718 24.71 -18.15 19.32
N GLY A 719 25.84 -18.16 20.02
CA GLY A 719 27.15 -18.58 19.49
C GLY A 719 27.87 -17.53 18.62
N VAL A 720 27.31 -16.33 18.48
CA VAL A 720 27.95 -15.20 17.78
C VAL A 720 28.96 -14.53 18.70
N THR A 721 30.16 -14.26 18.19
CA THR A 721 31.24 -13.56 18.90
C THR A 721 31.51 -12.19 18.29
N GLN A 722 32.31 -11.37 18.95
CA GLN A 722 32.72 -10.06 18.40
C GLN A 722 33.43 -10.18 17.05
N ALA A 723 34.13 -11.30 16.79
CA ALA A 723 34.80 -11.54 15.51
C ALA A 723 33.82 -11.79 14.34
N ASP A 724 32.59 -12.18 14.65
CA ASP A 724 31.52 -12.37 13.68
C ASP A 724 30.78 -11.06 13.36
N CYS A 725 31.10 -9.99 14.08
CA CYS A 725 30.47 -8.69 13.97
C CYS A 725 31.41 -7.64 13.38
N HIS A 726 30.86 -6.68 12.64
CA HIS A 726 31.57 -5.48 12.22
C HIS A 726 30.62 -4.27 12.19
N ASP A 727 31.19 -3.09 12.37
CA ASP A 727 30.44 -1.85 12.29
C ASP A 727 30.05 -1.55 10.84
N VAL A 728 28.79 -1.16 10.66
CA VAL A 728 28.26 -0.60 9.42
C VAL A 728 27.84 0.85 9.67
N ALA A 729 27.61 1.62 8.61
CA ALA A 729 27.38 3.07 8.71
C ALA A 729 26.29 3.50 9.72
N LYS A 730 25.31 2.62 10.00
CA LYS A 730 24.15 2.90 10.87
C LYS A 730 23.88 1.80 11.92
N GLY A 731 24.86 0.96 12.26
CA GLY A 731 24.65 -0.08 13.26
C GLY A 731 25.77 -1.10 13.38
N LEU A 732 25.50 -2.14 14.16
CA LEU A 732 26.36 -3.30 14.33
C LEU A 732 25.75 -4.49 13.58
N TYR A 733 26.49 -4.98 12.61
CA TYR A 733 26.12 -6.15 11.84
C TYR A 733 26.85 -7.38 12.38
N CYS A 734 26.13 -8.49 12.55
CA CYS A 734 26.70 -9.76 12.99
C CYS A 734 26.25 -10.94 12.11
N LYS A 735 27.19 -11.81 11.74
CA LYS A 735 26.91 -13.05 10.99
C LYS A 735 26.71 -14.21 11.94
N ASN A 736 25.64 -14.98 11.78
CA ASN A 736 25.47 -16.27 12.43
C ASN A 736 25.53 -17.39 11.37
N VAL A 737 26.76 -17.79 11.01
CA VAL A 737 27.00 -18.79 9.95
C VAL A 737 26.37 -20.13 10.29
N ALA A 738 26.47 -20.56 11.57
CA ALA A 738 25.92 -21.83 12.03
C ALA A 738 24.39 -21.92 11.85
N LYS A 739 23.70 -20.79 11.94
CA LYS A 739 22.24 -20.71 11.79
C LYS A 739 21.79 -20.19 10.41
N SER A 740 22.73 -19.84 9.52
CA SER A 740 22.47 -19.32 8.16
C SER A 740 21.63 -18.03 8.12
N TRP A 741 21.82 -17.15 9.09
CA TRP A 741 21.25 -15.80 9.10
C TRP A 741 22.26 -14.76 9.60
N ARG A 742 21.89 -13.50 9.44
CA ARG A 742 22.62 -12.33 9.95
C ARG A 742 21.66 -11.43 10.70
N THR A 743 22.21 -10.66 11.62
CA THR A 743 21.44 -9.71 12.44
C THR A 743 22.03 -8.32 12.32
N LEU A 744 21.18 -7.31 12.38
CA LEU A 744 21.55 -5.90 12.40
C LEU A 744 20.93 -5.21 13.60
N LYS A 745 21.79 -4.62 14.44
CA LYS A 745 21.40 -3.76 15.55
C LYS A 745 21.70 -2.31 15.19
N GLY A 746 20.66 -1.51 15.00
CA GLY A 746 20.77 -0.08 14.71
C GLY A 746 20.60 0.79 15.95
N GLY A 747 20.42 2.10 15.72
CA GLY A 747 20.06 3.06 16.77
C GLY A 747 18.60 2.96 17.23
N PRO A 748 18.13 3.91 18.04
CA PRO A 748 16.72 3.99 18.47
C PRO A 748 15.78 4.05 17.26
N LEU A 749 14.66 3.34 17.34
CA LEU A 749 13.61 3.44 16.32
C LEU A 749 12.99 4.84 16.26
N PHE A 750 12.48 5.20 15.09
CA PHE A 750 11.47 6.26 15.03
C PHE A 750 10.17 5.75 15.67
N GLY A 751 9.43 6.71 16.21
CA GLY A 751 8.21 6.48 16.97
C GLY A 751 8.35 6.86 18.44
N THR A 752 7.24 6.75 19.15
CA THR A 752 7.12 6.96 20.59
C THR A 752 6.15 5.94 21.15
N GLU A 753 6.50 5.29 22.26
CA GLU A 753 5.57 4.44 23.03
C GLU A 753 5.17 5.15 24.32
N PHE A 754 3.87 5.20 24.58
CA PHE A 754 3.32 5.98 25.68
C PHE A 754 2.07 5.33 26.27
N LEU A 755 1.82 5.66 27.53
CA LEU A 755 0.50 5.57 28.15
C LEU A 755 -0.23 6.89 27.91
N THR A 756 -1.48 6.86 27.47
CA THR A 756 -2.36 8.03 27.55
C THR A 756 -3.64 7.69 28.28
N ILE A 757 -4.27 8.73 28.83
CA ILE A 757 -5.50 8.64 29.59
C ILE A 757 -6.51 9.55 28.92
N ASN A 758 -7.72 9.02 28.70
CA ASN A 758 -8.81 9.77 28.12
C ASN A 758 -9.27 10.85 29.12
N GLN A 759 -8.95 12.12 28.83
CA GLN A 759 -9.34 13.26 29.65
C GLN A 759 -10.78 13.69 29.38
N ASP A 760 -11.45 13.01 28.46
CA ASP A 760 -12.86 13.15 28.17
C ASP A 760 -13.61 11.85 28.44
N VAL A 761 -14.93 11.96 28.52
CA VAL A 761 -15.83 10.81 28.60
C VAL A 761 -16.93 11.04 27.58
N THR A 762 -17.45 9.97 26.98
CA THR A 762 -18.52 10.12 25.99
C THR A 762 -19.76 10.76 26.65
N LYS A 763 -20.60 11.42 25.85
CA LYS A 763 -21.88 11.97 26.36
C LYS A 763 -22.77 10.89 26.99
N ALA A 764 -22.66 9.64 26.54
CA ALA A 764 -23.38 8.51 27.11
C ALA A 764 -22.85 8.15 28.51
N ASP A 765 -21.52 8.16 28.67
CA ASP A 765 -20.81 7.83 29.91
C ASP A 765 -20.90 8.92 30.98
N LEU A 766 -21.14 10.18 30.60
CA LEU A 766 -21.41 11.26 31.58
C LEU A 766 -22.63 10.98 32.46
N ASN A 767 -23.55 10.09 32.08
CA ASN A 767 -24.64 9.69 32.96
C ASN A 767 -24.21 8.73 34.07
N ASN A 768 -22.98 8.20 34.00
CA ASN A 768 -22.41 7.34 35.01
C ASN A 768 -21.59 8.18 36.02
N PRO A 769 -21.94 8.16 37.31
CA PRO A 769 -21.25 8.95 38.32
C PRO A 769 -19.77 8.56 38.49
N LYS A 770 -19.40 7.30 38.21
CA LYS A 770 -17.99 6.86 38.21
C LYS A 770 -17.17 7.64 37.18
N PHE A 771 -17.69 7.76 35.96
CA PHE A 771 -17.00 8.42 34.85
C PHE A 771 -16.91 9.94 35.06
N GLN A 772 -17.91 10.57 35.68
CA GLN A 772 -17.80 11.98 36.08
C GLN A 772 -16.66 12.22 37.07
N ALA A 773 -16.51 11.34 38.08
CA ALA A 773 -15.42 11.44 39.05
C ALA A 773 -14.05 11.17 38.41
N LEU A 774 -13.94 10.13 37.57
CA LEU A 774 -12.69 9.82 36.86
C LEU A 774 -12.27 10.93 35.89
N GLN A 775 -13.21 11.58 35.19
CA GLN A 775 -12.87 12.69 34.30
C GLN A 775 -12.17 13.84 35.05
N VAL A 776 -12.60 14.14 36.28
CA VAL A 776 -11.94 15.14 37.14
C VAL A 776 -10.52 14.73 37.49
N VAL A 777 -10.30 13.44 37.78
CA VAL A 777 -8.97 12.87 38.03
C VAL A 777 -8.08 12.97 36.80
N PHE A 778 -8.58 12.50 35.65
CA PHE A 778 -7.82 12.40 34.39
C PHE A 778 -7.43 13.76 33.82
N ARG A 779 -8.29 14.78 33.97
CA ARG A 779 -7.98 16.17 33.59
C ARG A 779 -7.00 16.86 34.52
N ASN A 780 -6.80 16.37 35.74
CA ASN A 780 -5.89 16.97 36.69
C ASN A 780 -4.42 16.73 36.29
N LYS A 781 -3.71 17.81 35.93
CA LYS A 781 -2.30 17.79 35.52
C LYS A 781 -1.37 17.18 36.58
N GLN A 782 -1.60 17.47 37.87
CA GLN A 782 -0.74 16.97 38.94
C GLN A 782 -0.90 15.45 39.15
N PHE A 783 -2.10 14.92 38.92
CA PHE A 783 -2.32 13.47 38.87
C PHE A 783 -1.49 12.82 37.76
N ARG A 784 -1.53 13.37 36.53
CA ARG A 784 -0.71 12.84 35.42
C ARG A 784 0.79 12.96 35.68
N LYS A 785 1.25 14.04 36.35
CA LYS A 785 2.65 14.16 36.80
C LYS A 785 3.03 13.09 37.83
N ALA A 786 2.14 12.77 38.77
CA ALA A 786 2.37 11.71 39.74
C ALA A 786 2.51 10.33 39.05
N LEU A 787 1.66 10.05 38.04
CA LEU A 787 1.79 8.84 37.23
C LEU A 787 3.10 8.83 36.43
N ALA A 788 3.48 9.93 35.79
CA ALA A 788 4.73 10.01 35.01
C ALA A 788 5.98 9.79 35.88
N GLN A 789 5.97 10.26 37.13
CA GLN A 789 7.03 10.03 38.12
C GLN A 789 7.12 8.55 38.57
N ALA A 790 6.04 7.78 38.44
CA ALA A 790 5.99 6.37 38.81
C ALA A 790 6.41 5.42 37.68
N ILE A 791 6.68 5.93 36.46
CA ILE A 791 7.15 5.10 35.34
C ILE A 791 8.66 4.86 35.47
N ASP A 792 9.02 3.61 35.75
CA ASP A 792 10.42 3.16 35.81
C ASP A 792 10.94 2.77 34.42
N ARG A 793 11.46 3.77 33.68
CA ARG A 793 11.99 3.57 32.32
C ARG A 793 13.21 2.66 32.28
N GLU A 794 14.05 2.66 33.31
CA GLU A 794 15.20 1.78 33.39
C GLU A 794 14.76 0.33 33.59
N SER A 795 13.78 0.08 34.48
CA SER A 795 13.17 -1.25 34.61
C SER A 795 12.48 -1.72 33.33
N ILE A 796 11.85 -0.83 32.56
CA ILE A 796 11.31 -1.16 31.24
C ILE A 796 12.44 -1.58 30.29
N ILE A 797 13.51 -0.78 30.20
CA ILE A 797 14.64 -1.07 29.31
C ILE A 797 15.32 -2.39 29.68
N GLU A 798 15.55 -2.65 30.96
CA GLU A 798 16.23 -3.86 31.43
C GLU A 798 15.35 -5.11 31.34
N ASN A 799 14.11 -5.04 31.82
CA ASN A 799 13.27 -6.22 31.97
C ASN A 799 12.41 -6.54 30.72
N ILE A 800 12.04 -5.53 29.93
CA ILE A 800 11.20 -5.70 28.73
C ILE A 800 12.07 -5.61 27.48
N PHE A 801 12.95 -4.61 27.40
CA PHE A 801 13.83 -4.44 26.24
C PHE A 801 15.20 -5.10 26.39
N HIS A 802 15.48 -5.83 27.47
CA HIS A 802 16.75 -6.56 27.65
C HIS A 802 18.02 -5.70 27.40
N GLY A 803 17.99 -4.43 27.81
CA GLY A 803 19.06 -3.45 27.59
C GLY A 803 19.18 -2.93 26.15
N LEU A 804 18.23 -3.28 25.26
CA LEU A 804 18.19 -2.88 23.85
C LEU A 804 17.13 -1.79 23.62
N GLY A 805 17.13 -0.78 24.48
CA GLY A 805 16.27 0.39 24.35
C GLY A 805 16.90 1.65 24.93
N VAL A 806 16.25 2.78 24.70
CA VAL A 806 16.61 4.09 25.26
C VAL A 806 15.38 4.75 25.88
N PRO A 807 15.54 5.59 26.91
CA PRO A 807 14.40 6.27 27.51
C PRO A 807 13.80 7.30 26.54
N GLN A 808 12.47 7.47 26.58
CA GLN A 808 11.74 8.46 25.81
C GLN A 808 11.00 9.40 26.77
N TYR A 809 11.22 10.71 26.62
CA TYR A 809 10.62 11.75 27.47
C TYR A 809 9.82 12.80 26.69
N SER A 810 9.97 12.83 25.37
CA SER A 810 9.44 13.86 24.48
C SER A 810 8.46 13.27 23.46
N PRO A 811 7.54 14.07 22.89
CA PRO A 811 6.69 13.64 21.77
C PRO A 811 7.45 13.44 20.44
N VAL A 812 8.69 13.89 20.35
CA VAL A 812 9.52 13.76 19.15
C VAL A 812 10.45 12.55 19.30
N SER A 813 10.52 11.70 18.28
CA SER A 813 11.42 10.54 18.27
C SER A 813 12.88 10.95 18.43
N VAL A 814 13.63 10.26 19.28
CA VAL A 814 15.07 10.49 19.50
C VAL A 814 15.89 10.67 18.20
N PRO A 815 15.71 9.84 17.14
CA PRO A 815 16.49 10.00 15.91
C PRO A 815 16.07 11.19 15.02
N SER A 816 15.00 11.93 15.36
CA SER A 816 14.57 13.09 14.57
C SER A 816 15.61 14.23 14.61
N PRO A 817 15.89 14.90 13.48
CA PRO A 817 16.71 16.12 13.48
C PRO A 817 16.11 17.27 14.31
N PHE A 818 14.82 17.21 14.63
CA PHE A 818 14.09 18.19 15.44
C PHE A 818 13.92 17.78 16.91
N TYR A 819 14.44 16.61 17.32
CA TYR A 819 14.53 16.27 18.73
C TYR A 819 15.35 17.33 19.47
N ASP A 820 14.87 17.78 20.62
CA ASP A 820 15.62 18.73 21.44
C ASP A 820 16.83 18.04 22.10
N LYS A 821 17.98 18.10 21.42
CA LYS A 821 19.24 17.50 21.87
C LYS A 821 19.80 18.13 23.15
N ALA A 822 19.38 19.35 23.49
CA ALA A 822 19.74 19.95 24.78
C ALA A 822 18.86 19.40 25.91
N GLU A 823 17.79 18.67 25.57
CA GLU A 823 16.86 18.03 26.48
C GLU A 823 16.31 19.01 27.53
N THR A 824 15.91 20.19 27.05
CA THR A 824 15.39 21.27 27.90
C THR A 824 14.02 20.97 28.48
N PHE A 825 13.24 20.12 27.79
CA PHE A 825 11.95 19.61 28.24
C PHE A 825 12.02 18.93 29.62
N THR A 826 10.92 19.00 30.37
CA THR A 826 10.82 18.40 31.70
C THR A 826 10.90 16.88 31.65
N LYS A 827 11.84 16.30 32.40
CA LYS A 827 11.96 14.85 32.61
C LYS A 827 11.38 14.43 33.95
N TYR A 828 10.51 13.43 33.94
CA TYR A 828 9.96 12.81 35.14
C TYR A 828 10.75 11.53 35.41
N GLU A 829 11.86 11.66 36.11
CA GLU A 829 12.68 10.54 36.56
C GLU A 829 11.88 9.64 37.52
N PHE A 830 12.22 8.36 37.61
CA PHE A 830 11.49 7.44 38.48
C PHE A 830 11.66 7.82 39.96
N ASP A 831 10.56 8.11 40.66
CA ASP A 831 10.51 8.33 42.11
C ASP A 831 9.12 7.99 42.66
N ILE A 832 9.01 6.77 43.20
CA ILE A 832 7.74 6.23 43.69
C ILE A 832 7.23 6.93 44.95
N GLU A 833 8.13 7.42 45.82
CA GLU A 833 7.75 8.09 47.07
C GLU A 833 7.26 9.51 46.79
N LYS A 834 7.92 10.21 45.85
CA LYS A 834 7.43 11.49 45.34
C LYS A 834 6.08 11.33 44.67
N SER A 835 5.86 10.28 43.87
CA SER A 835 4.55 10.00 43.28
C SER A 835 3.46 9.83 44.35
N LYS A 836 3.68 9.00 45.38
CA LYS A 836 2.74 8.83 46.50
C LYS A 836 2.42 10.15 47.20
N LYS A 837 3.46 10.94 47.51
CA LYS A 837 3.30 12.24 48.16
C LYS A 837 2.46 13.20 47.32
N MET A 838 2.68 13.25 46.01
CA MET A 838 1.88 14.07 45.09
C MET A 838 0.40 13.66 45.10
N LEU A 839 0.10 12.36 45.16
CA LEU A 839 -1.28 11.87 45.26
C LEU A 839 -1.92 12.21 46.63
N ASP A 840 -1.16 12.13 47.73
CA ASP A 840 -1.61 12.53 49.07
C ASP A 840 -1.96 14.02 49.12
N GLU A 841 -1.12 14.87 48.53
CA GLU A 841 -1.32 16.33 48.46
C GLU A 841 -2.58 16.70 47.66
N LEU A 842 -2.93 15.91 46.64
CA LEU A 842 -4.19 16.06 45.91
C LEU A 842 -5.40 15.61 46.74
N GLY A 843 -5.20 14.82 47.78
CA GLY A 843 -6.28 14.21 48.55
C GLY A 843 -6.85 12.96 47.88
N LEU A 844 -6.11 12.32 46.99
CA LEU A 844 -6.40 10.97 46.50
C LEU A 844 -5.74 10.00 47.47
N VAL A 845 -6.42 9.56 48.52
CA VAL A 845 -5.84 8.79 49.64
C VAL A 845 -6.62 7.51 49.88
N ASP A 846 -5.98 6.48 50.41
CA ASP A 846 -6.64 5.23 50.82
C ASP A 846 -7.45 5.47 52.11
N THR A 847 -8.78 5.59 51.98
CA THR A 847 -9.65 5.93 53.11
C THR A 847 -10.22 4.70 53.82
N ASN A 848 -10.08 3.51 53.21
CA ASN A 848 -10.63 2.25 53.72
C ASN A 848 -9.54 1.22 54.07
N ASN A 849 -8.26 1.57 53.93
CA ASN A 849 -7.06 0.77 54.18
C ASN A 849 -6.98 -0.52 53.34
N ASN A 850 -7.51 -0.51 52.11
CA ASN A 850 -7.45 -1.69 51.22
C ASN A 850 -6.25 -1.68 50.27
N GLY A 851 -5.38 -0.68 50.38
CA GLY A 851 -4.19 -0.49 49.55
C GLY A 851 -4.44 0.26 48.24
N ILE A 852 -5.70 0.64 47.95
CA ILE A 852 -6.11 1.41 46.77
C ILE A 852 -6.59 2.78 47.25
N ARG A 853 -6.15 3.84 46.57
CA ARG A 853 -6.58 5.21 46.89
C ARG A 853 -8.03 5.42 46.49
N ASN A 854 -8.75 6.26 47.22
CA ASN A 854 -10.12 6.66 46.94
C ASN A 854 -10.18 8.06 46.32
N ILE A 855 -11.19 8.28 45.47
CA ILE A 855 -11.52 9.61 44.94
C ILE A 855 -12.36 10.36 46.00
N THR A 856 -11.71 11.27 46.73
CA THR A 856 -12.32 11.94 47.88
C THR A 856 -13.24 13.10 47.50
N ASP A 857 -14.22 13.40 48.36
CA ASP A 857 -15.08 14.58 48.22
C ASP A 857 -14.25 15.86 48.21
N LYS A 858 -13.17 15.87 49.01
CA LYS A 858 -12.20 16.99 49.05
C LYS A 858 -11.54 17.20 47.69
N PHE A 859 -11.05 16.13 47.06
CA PHE A 859 -10.45 16.19 45.73
C PHE A 859 -11.45 16.70 44.69
N LEU A 860 -12.66 16.13 44.65
CA LEU A 860 -13.68 16.51 43.67
C LEU A 860 -14.07 17.98 43.78
N LYS A 861 -14.36 18.47 45.00
CA LYS A 861 -14.73 19.87 45.25
C LYS A 861 -13.60 20.83 44.87
N ALA A 862 -12.36 20.50 45.23
CA ALA A 862 -11.20 21.32 44.88
C ALA A 862 -10.97 21.43 43.36
N ASN A 863 -11.51 20.48 42.59
CA ASN A 863 -11.37 20.41 41.14
C ASN A 863 -12.71 20.66 40.40
N GLY A 864 -13.67 21.32 41.05
CA GLY A 864 -14.85 21.89 40.40
C GLY A 864 -16.05 20.95 40.22
N LEU A 865 -16.04 19.76 40.82
CA LEU A 865 -17.21 18.87 40.87
C LEU A 865 -17.73 18.78 42.31
N ASP A 866 -18.95 19.25 42.55
CA ASP A 866 -19.60 19.07 43.86
C ASP A 866 -20.22 17.66 43.95
N PRO A 867 -19.71 16.76 44.80
CA PRO A 867 -20.22 15.40 44.96
C PRO A 867 -21.72 15.35 45.26
N ALA A 868 -22.26 16.36 45.94
CA ALA A 868 -23.69 16.44 46.27
C ALA A 868 -24.59 16.60 45.04
N THR A 869 -24.04 17.06 43.92
CA THR A 869 -24.77 17.27 42.66
C THR A 869 -24.74 16.03 41.74
N VAL A 870 -23.88 15.06 42.03
CA VAL A 870 -23.67 13.87 41.21
C VAL A 870 -24.59 12.74 41.67
N LYS A 871 -25.68 12.51 40.94
CA LYS A 871 -26.66 11.48 41.28
C LYS A 871 -26.06 10.07 41.22
N GLY A 872 -26.15 9.33 42.31
CA GLY A 872 -25.71 7.93 42.40
C GLY A 872 -24.19 7.77 42.62
N LEU A 873 -23.48 8.85 42.93
CA LEU A 873 -22.07 8.78 43.31
C LEU A 873 -21.91 7.95 44.60
N PRO A 874 -21.08 6.90 44.62
CA PRO A 874 -20.86 6.10 45.82
C PRO A 874 -20.24 6.92 46.95
N ALA A 875 -20.32 6.40 48.17
CA ALA A 875 -19.64 6.98 49.33
C ALA A 875 -18.12 6.98 49.11
N GLU A 876 -17.40 7.92 49.73
CA GLU A 876 -15.96 8.10 49.54
C GLU A 876 -15.16 6.79 49.67
N ASN A 877 -15.45 5.98 50.70
CA ASN A 877 -14.79 4.70 50.95
C ASN A 877 -15.05 3.63 49.87
N ASP A 878 -16.07 3.81 49.04
CA ASP A 878 -16.44 2.88 47.96
C ASP A 878 -16.04 3.42 46.58
N ARG A 879 -15.41 4.60 46.50
CA ARG A 879 -14.92 5.21 45.26
C ARG A 879 -13.44 4.94 45.04
N GLU A 880 -13.08 3.68 44.80
CA GLU A 880 -11.71 3.29 44.45
C GLU A 880 -11.22 4.02 43.18
N LEU A 881 -9.96 4.44 43.19
CA LEU A 881 -9.25 4.96 42.02
C LEU A 881 -8.87 3.79 41.12
N GLU A 882 -9.86 3.33 40.36
CA GLU A 882 -9.79 2.18 39.46
C GLU A 882 -10.29 2.52 38.06
N PHE A 883 -9.48 2.16 37.06
CA PHE A 883 -9.83 2.32 35.65
C PHE A 883 -9.24 1.23 34.74
N ALA A 884 -9.82 1.07 33.55
CA ALA A 884 -9.39 0.09 32.57
C ALA A 884 -8.18 0.56 31.77
N LEU A 885 -7.24 -0.37 31.53
CA LEU A 885 -6.11 -0.18 30.64
C LEU A 885 -6.24 -1.14 29.46
N ILE A 886 -6.20 -0.61 28.23
CA ILE A 886 -6.23 -1.42 27.02
C ILE A 886 -4.95 -1.31 26.20
N THR A 887 -4.62 -2.35 25.44
CA THR A 887 -3.59 -2.31 24.39
C THR A 887 -3.94 -3.29 23.28
N ASN A 888 -3.18 -3.31 22.19
CA ASN A 888 -3.43 -4.21 21.08
C ASN A 888 -2.87 -5.62 21.37
N GLN A 889 -3.76 -6.61 21.30
CA GLN A 889 -3.46 -8.02 21.48
C GLN A 889 -2.45 -8.52 20.43
N GLY A 890 -1.55 -9.41 20.84
CA GLY A 890 -0.54 -10.04 19.97
C GLY A 890 0.78 -9.26 19.89
N ASN A 891 0.84 -8.05 20.44
CA ASN A 891 2.10 -7.32 20.65
C ASN A 891 2.63 -7.59 22.07
N THR A 892 3.44 -8.64 22.19
CA THR A 892 3.95 -9.13 23.49
C THR A 892 4.74 -8.08 24.28
N LEU A 893 5.40 -7.15 23.61
CA LEU A 893 6.12 -6.05 24.26
C LEU A 893 5.15 -5.09 24.97
N ARG A 894 4.07 -4.67 24.29
CA ARG A 894 3.04 -3.79 24.89
C ARG A 894 2.21 -4.50 25.95
N GLU A 895 1.95 -5.78 25.78
CA GLU A 895 1.28 -6.60 26.81
C GLU A 895 2.16 -6.67 28.08
N SER A 896 3.47 -6.88 27.93
CA SER A 896 4.43 -6.90 29.05
C SER A 896 4.57 -5.52 29.71
N LEU A 897 4.67 -4.46 28.92
CA LEU A 897 4.69 -3.07 29.39
C LEU A 897 3.41 -2.73 30.17
N SER A 898 2.25 -3.14 29.66
CA SER A 898 0.96 -2.89 30.30
C SER A 898 0.86 -3.59 31.65
N ASN A 899 1.32 -4.84 31.77
CA ASN A 899 1.35 -5.55 33.05
C ASN A 899 2.33 -4.90 34.06
N LEU A 900 3.51 -4.48 33.60
CA LEU A 900 4.47 -3.77 34.45
C LEU A 900 3.88 -2.46 34.99
N LEU A 901 3.21 -1.68 34.13
CA LEU A 901 2.55 -0.44 34.53
C LEU A 901 1.39 -0.68 35.53
N VAL A 902 0.62 -1.76 35.35
CA VAL A 902 -0.43 -2.17 36.32
C VAL A 902 0.19 -2.45 37.69
N ASP A 903 1.29 -3.19 37.74
CA ASP A 903 1.98 -3.52 38.98
C ASP A 903 2.62 -2.28 39.63
N ASP A 904 3.26 -1.42 38.85
CA ASP A 904 3.90 -0.20 39.34
C ASP A 904 2.89 0.82 39.86
N PHE A 905 1.78 1.02 39.15
CA PHE A 905 0.76 1.97 39.58
C PHE A 905 -0.02 1.47 40.80
N LYS A 906 -0.16 0.14 40.96
CA LYS A 906 -0.69 -0.43 42.19
C LYS A 906 0.15 -0.09 43.42
N LYS A 907 1.47 0.01 43.29
CA LYS A 907 2.38 0.40 44.40
C LYS A 907 2.15 1.83 44.89
N ILE A 908 1.58 2.70 44.05
CA ILE A 908 1.17 4.06 44.42
C ILE A 908 -0.33 4.13 44.72
N GLY A 909 -1.04 3.01 44.82
CA GLY A 909 -2.47 2.93 45.15
C GLY A 909 -3.41 3.27 44.00
N VAL A 910 -2.95 3.21 42.74
CA VAL A 910 -3.77 3.38 41.54
C VAL A 910 -4.04 2.00 40.92
N LYS A 911 -5.30 1.59 40.89
CA LYS A 911 -5.68 0.26 40.38
C LYS A 911 -6.01 0.34 38.89
N MET A 912 -5.44 -0.56 38.10
CA MET A 912 -5.78 -0.69 36.69
C MET A 912 -6.19 -2.12 36.35
N SER A 913 -7.28 -2.26 35.59
CA SER A 913 -7.69 -3.55 35.02
C SER A 913 -7.26 -3.64 33.56
N TYR A 914 -6.26 -4.47 33.28
CA TYR A 914 -5.72 -4.64 31.94
C TYR A 914 -6.53 -5.63 31.09
N SER A 915 -6.78 -5.27 29.83
CA SER A 915 -7.29 -6.19 28.80
C SER A 915 -6.71 -5.89 27.41
N GLY A 916 -6.24 -6.91 26.71
CA GLY A 916 -5.86 -6.80 25.30
C GLY A 916 -7.08 -6.78 24.37
N MET A 917 -6.96 -6.08 23.24
CA MET A 917 -8.01 -5.95 22.22
C MET A 917 -7.42 -6.10 20.81
N ASP A 918 -8.18 -6.61 19.83
CA ASP A 918 -7.78 -6.56 18.42
C ASP A 918 -7.40 -5.12 18.02
N PHE A 919 -6.35 -4.94 17.21
CA PHE A 919 -5.84 -3.61 16.86
C PHE A 919 -6.91 -2.71 16.23
N ASN A 920 -7.80 -3.25 15.39
CA ASN A 920 -8.82 -2.43 14.74
C ASN A 920 -9.93 -2.01 15.69
N ALA A 921 -10.31 -2.90 16.61
CA ALA A 921 -11.24 -2.57 17.69
C ALA A 921 -10.62 -1.52 18.62
N LEU A 922 -9.32 -1.59 18.89
CA LEU A 922 -8.59 -0.57 19.65
C LEU A 922 -8.65 0.80 18.95
N VAL A 923 -8.34 0.86 17.65
CA VAL A 923 -8.43 2.11 16.86
C VAL A 923 -9.86 2.67 16.86
N THR A 924 -10.88 1.82 16.73
CA THR A 924 -12.28 2.22 16.80
C THR A 924 -12.63 2.81 18.18
N SER A 925 -12.10 2.23 19.25
CA SER A 925 -12.29 2.74 20.60
C SER A 925 -11.61 4.10 20.81
N LEU A 926 -10.40 4.28 20.27
CA LEU A 926 -9.64 5.53 20.32
C LEU A 926 -10.27 6.65 19.50
N THR A 927 -10.89 6.36 18.36
CA THR A 927 -11.57 7.42 17.58
C THR A 927 -12.99 7.69 18.11
N GLY A 928 -13.60 6.70 18.78
CA GLY A 928 -14.91 6.83 19.42
C GLY A 928 -14.91 7.39 20.85
N GLY A 929 -13.75 7.47 21.51
CA GLY A 929 -13.63 7.94 22.89
C GLY A 929 -14.18 6.98 23.95
N THR A 930 -14.19 5.68 23.66
CA THR A 930 -14.78 4.64 24.52
C THR A 930 -13.78 3.87 25.38
N TYR A 931 -12.62 4.49 25.66
CA TYR A 931 -11.56 3.92 26.49
C TYR A 931 -11.26 4.83 27.69
N GLU A 932 -10.65 4.27 28.75
CA GLU A 932 -10.25 5.01 29.95
C GLU A 932 -8.74 5.33 29.91
N ALA A 933 -7.89 4.32 29.72
CA ALA A 933 -6.47 4.48 29.46
C ALA A 933 -5.97 3.47 28.41
N VAL A 934 -4.91 3.81 27.68
CA VAL A 934 -4.34 2.97 26.62
C VAL A 934 -2.81 3.05 26.60
N VAL A 935 -2.16 1.90 26.43
CA VAL A 935 -0.76 1.84 25.98
C VAL A 935 -0.75 1.63 24.47
N ILE A 936 -0.17 2.58 23.75
CA ILE A 936 -0.02 2.55 22.29
C ILE A 936 1.25 3.32 21.92
N GLY A 937 1.53 3.43 20.62
CA GLY A 937 2.61 4.27 20.14
C GLY A 937 2.34 4.81 18.74
N PHE A 938 2.98 5.92 18.41
CA PHE A 938 2.99 6.49 17.07
C PHE A 938 4.26 6.10 16.32
N THR A 939 4.14 5.96 15.00
CA THR A 939 5.26 5.69 14.08
C THR A 939 6.36 6.76 14.13
N GLY A 940 5.98 7.99 14.48
CA GLY A 940 6.87 9.13 14.40
C GLY A 940 7.34 9.39 12.97
N GLY A 941 8.45 10.12 12.85
CA GLY A 941 9.06 10.47 11.59
C GLY A 941 10.16 11.49 11.80
N THR A 942 10.77 11.96 10.72
CA THR A 942 11.89 12.90 10.85
C THR A 942 11.42 14.35 11.00
N ASP A 943 10.18 14.69 10.65
CA ASP A 943 9.60 16.03 10.78
C ASP A 943 8.34 16.01 11.68
N PRO A 944 8.33 16.70 12.84
CA PRO A 944 7.23 16.68 13.80
C PRO A 944 5.79 17.01 13.29
N PRO A 945 5.56 17.88 12.29
CA PRO A 945 4.21 18.23 11.82
C PRO A 945 3.46 17.09 11.15
N LEU A 946 4.12 15.99 10.81
CA LEU A 946 3.40 14.79 10.38
C LEU A 946 2.46 14.29 11.49
N GLY A 947 2.74 14.65 12.74
CA GLY A 947 1.84 14.49 13.89
C GLY A 947 0.79 15.59 14.03
N LYS A 948 0.57 16.47 13.05
CA LYS A 948 -0.45 17.55 13.15
C LYS A 948 -1.83 17.02 13.53
N ASN A 949 -2.23 15.89 12.94
CA ASN A 949 -3.49 15.21 13.23
C ASN A 949 -3.61 14.74 14.70
N VAL A 950 -2.49 14.62 15.41
CA VAL A 950 -2.40 14.27 16.83
C VAL A 950 -2.37 15.55 17.67
N TRP A 951 -1.45 16.47 17.35
CA TRP A 951 -1.10 17.59 18.22
C TRP A 951 -1.99 18.81 18.10
N THR A 952 -2.65 19.03 16.96
CA THR A 952 -3.58 20.16 16.87
C THR A 952 -4.89 19.82 17.56
N SER A 953 -5.46 20.81 18.26
CA SER A 953 -6.71 20.63 19.01
C SER A 953 -7.93 20.23 18.15
N ASP A 954 -7.87 20.45 16.84
CA ASP A 954 -8.88 20.03 15.86
C ASP A 954 -8.56 18.71 15.16
N GLY A 955 -7.42 18.09 15.48
CA GLY A 955 -6.95 16.85 14.88
C GLY A 955 -7.83 15.64 15.23
N ARG A 956 -8.00 14.73 14.27
CA ARG A 956 -8.76 13.48 14.42
C ARG A 956 -8.15 12.53 15.45
N LEU A 957 -6.84 12.58 15.65
CA LEU A 957 -6.10 11.74 16.60
C LEU A 957 -5.72 12.49 17.89
N HIS A 958 -6.36 13.63 18.17
CA HIS A 958 -6.29 14.32 19.48
C HIS A 958 -7.12 13.56 20.55
N PHE A 959 -6.94 12.24 20.63
CA PHE A 959 -7.85 11.31 21.29
C PHE A 959 -7.77 11.33 22.83
N TRP A 960 -6.82 12.06 23.42
CA TRP A 960 -6.80 12.25 24.87
C TRP A 960 -7.81 13.30 25.31
N ARG A 961 -8.30 14.19 24.41
CA ARG A 961 -9.25 15.26 24.76
C ARG A 961 -10.08 15.73 23.55
N TYR A 962 -11.07 14.95 23.15
CA TYR A 962 -12.01 15.28 22.04
C TYR A 962 -12.68 16.66 22.13
N SER A 963 -12.94 17.15 23.34
CA SER A 963 -13.55 18.46 23.63
C SER A 963 -12.62 19.64 23.31
N ALA A 964 -11.32 19.42 23.09
CA ALA A 964 -10.36 20.45 22.70
C ALA A 964 -10.71 21.10 21.35
N LYS A 965 -11.41 20.38 20.47
CA LYS A 965 -11.89 20.92 19.19
C LYS A 965 -12.82 22.13 19.36
N GLU A 966 -13.69 22.09 20.36
CA GLU A 966 -14.63 23.18 20.66
C GLU A 966 -14.07 24.16 21.69
N ASN A 967 -13.20 23.68 22.58
CA ASN A 967 -12.68 24.46 23.71
C ASN A 967 -11.21 24.11 24.02
N PRO A 968 -10.25 24.59 23.20
CA PRO A 968 -8.83 24.30 23.41
C PRO A 968 -8.27 25.10 24.60
N TYR A 969 -7.38 24.48 25.37
CA TYR A 969 -6.58 25.14 26.39
C TYR A 969 -5.54 26.07 25.77
N ASP A 970 -5.01 27.02 26.54
CA ASP A 970 -4.04 27.99 26.03
C ASP A 970 -2.72 27.33 25.61
N TRP A 971 -2.30 26.26 26.29
CA TRP A 971 -1.13 25.49 25.88
C TRP A 971 -1.37 24.73 24.57
N GLU A 972 -2.59 24.23 24.33
CA GLU A 972 -2.96 23.55 23.07
C GLU A 972 -2.93 24.57 21.92
N LYS A 973 -3.45 25.78 22.14
CA LYS A 973 -3.35 26.88 21.16
C LYS A 973 -1.89 27.21 20.85
N ARG A 974 -1.02 27.27 21.86
CA ARG A 974 0.41 27.54 21.66
C ARG A 974 1.10 26.44 20.87
N VAL A 975 0.78 25.17 21.13
CA VAL A 975 1.26 24.05 20.33
C VAL A 975 0.74 24.16 18.89
N ASN A 976 -0.52 24.53 18.67
CA ASN A 976 -1.07 24.76 17.32
C ASN A 976 -0.25 25.83 16.56
N GLU A 977 0.10 26.94 17.22
CA GLU A 977 0.94 28.01 16.64
C GLU A 977 2.34 27.52 16.25
N ASN A 978 2.96 26.70 17.10
CA ASN A 978 4.28 26.15 16.84
C ASN A 978 4.27 25.13 15.69
N ILE A 979 3.24 24.27 15.64
CA ILE A 979 3.03 23.35 14.50
C ILE A 979 2.81 24.16 13.21
N HIS A 980 1.99 25.22 13.26
CA HIS A 980 1.78 26.10 12.11
C HIS A 980 3.05 26.84 11.65
N THR A 981 3.93 27.23 12.58
CA THR A 981 5.26 27.77 12.24
C THR A 981 6.09 26.72 11.50
N GLY A 982 6.05 25.46 11.99
CA GLY A 982 6.70 24.31 11.37
C GLY A 982 6.24 23.99 9.94
N ASP A 983 4.94 24.18 9.70
CA ASP A 983 4.25 24.05 8.41
C ASP A 983 4.71 25.11 7.40
N THR A 984 4.82 26.36 7.85
CA THR A 984 4.92 27.53 6.96
C THR A 984 6.32 28.12 6.80
N THR A 985 7.27 27.72 7.65
CA THR A 985 8.61 28.31 7.67
C THR A 985 9.64 27.41 6.98
N PHE A 986 10.36 27.98 6.01
CA PHE A 986 11.47 27.31 5.30
C PHE A 986 12.83 27.46 6.00
N ASP A 987 12.94 28.36 6.97
CA ASP A 987 14.12 28.50 7.84
C ASP A 987 14.06 27.43 8.95
N LEU A 988 14.92 26.42 8.84
CA LEU A 988 14.91 25.29 9.76
C LEU A 988 15.34 25.65 11.18
N ASP A 989 16.06 26.75 11.41
CA ASP A 989 16.44 27.18 12.75
C ASP A 989 15.25 27.77 13.51
N ILE A 990 14.37 28.49 12.80
CA ILE A 990 13.09 28.98 13.36
C ILE A 990 12.18 27.79 13.67
N VAL A 991 12.05 26.86 12.73
CA VAL A 991 11.25 25.64 12.88
C VAL A 991 11.72 24.82 14.08
N LYS A 992 13.03 24.62 14.23
CA LYS A 992 13.61 23.87 15.34
C LYS A 992 13.28 24.51 16.70
N LYS A 993 13.34 25.84 16.82
CA LYS A 993 12.97 26.55 18.06
C LYS A 993 11.51 26.33 18.43
N ALA A 994 10.60 26.41 17.45
CA ALA A 994 9.17 26.15 17.68
C ALA A 994 8.92 24.72 18.18
N TYR A 995 9.59 23.71 17.63
CA TYR A 995 9.44 22.33 18.12
C TYR A 995 10.11 22.07 19.46
N VAL A 996 11.22 22.74 19.78
CA VAL A 996 11.80 22.68 21.14
C VAL A 996 10.79 23.21 22.16
N GLU A 997 10.13 24.33 21.86
CA GLU A 997 9.06 24.86 22.71
C GLU A 997 7.87 23.91 22.82
N SER A 998 7.41 23.31 21.72
CA SER A 998 6.33 22.30 21.78
C SER A 998 6.71 21.08 22.62
N GLN A 999 7.94 20.58 22.52
CA GLN A 999 8.43 19.47 23.34
C GLN A 999 8.42 19.83 24.83
N GLN A 1000 8.83 21.05 25.19
CA GLN A 1000 8.73 21.54 26.56
C GLN A 1000 7.28 21.57 27.06
N ILE A 1001 6.38 22.21 26.31
CA ILE A 1001 4.97 22.36 26.68
C ILE A 1001 4.31 20.99 26.87
N ILE A 1002 4.46 20.10 25.89
CA ILE A 1002 3.83 18.77 25.92
C ILE A 1002 4.37 17.94 27.09
N SER A 1003 5.68 17.99 27.34
CA SER A 1003 6.29 17.29 28.48
C SER A 1003 5.81 17.87 29.81
N ASP A 1004 5.50 19.16 29.89
CA ASP A 1004 4.93 19.75 31.10
C ASP A 1004 3.47 19.39 31.33
N GLU A 1005 2.66 19.37 30.26
CA GLU A 1005 1.21 19.14 30.28
C GLU A 1005 0.82 17.67 30.34
N LEU A 1006 1.72 16.77 29.90
CA LEU A 1006 1.56 15.32 29.94
C LEU A 1006 0.21 14.80 29.40
N PRO A 1007 -0.21 15.17 28.17
CA PRO A 1007 -1.32 14.46 27.52
C PRO A 1007 -0.96 12.99 27.24
N GLU A 1008 0.33 12.72 27.04
CA GLU A 1008 0.92 11.41 26.86
C GLU A 1008 2.05 11.23 27.88
N LEU A 1009 2.16 10.03 28.44
CA LEU A 1009 3.20 9.63 29.39
C LEU A 1009 4.16 8.69 28.67
N PHE A 1010 5.24 9.26 28.12
CA PHE A 1010 6.24 8.53 27.34
C PHE A 1010 7.00 7.51 28.20
N THR A 1011 7.34 6.38 27.60
CA THR A 1011 8.01 5.25 28.28
C THR A 1011 9.47 5.12 27.79
N ALA A 1012 9.75 4.11 26.98
CA ALA A 1012 11.05 3.87 26.36
C ALA A 1012 10.86 3.50 24.88
N THR A 1013 11.93 3.64 24.11
CA THR A 1013 11.98 3.32 22.69
C THR A 1013 12.98 2.20 22.48
N GLN A 1014 12.57 1.09 21.87
CA GLN A 1014 13.48 0.00 21.52
C GLN A 1014 14.49 0.42 20.43
N LEU A 1015 15.64 -0.25 20.41
CA LEU A 1015 16.57 -0.16 19.30
C LEU A 1015 16.03 -0.86 18.06
N PHE A 1016 16.56 -0.51 16.91
CA PHE A 1016 16.33 -1.28 15.69
C PHE A 1016 17.00 -2.62 15.74
N LEU A 1017 16.22 -3.68 15.57
CA LEU A 1017 16.71 -5.05 15.55
C LEU A 1017 16.09 -5.77 14.36
N ASN A 1018 16.94 -6.32 13.49
CA ASN A 1018 16.49 -7.08 12.33
C ASN A 1018 17.34 -8.33 12.13
N ALA A 1019 16.75 -9.36 11.54
CA ALA A 1019 17.43 -10.55 11.10
C ALA A 1019 17.01 -10.91 9.66
N ALA A 1020 17.98 -11.33 8.85
CA ALA A 1020 17.74 -11.76 7.47
C ALA A 1020 18.56 -13.01 7.14
N LYS A 1021 18.12 -13.82 6.17
CA LYS A 1021 18.91 -14.95 5.69
C LYS A 1021 20.27 -14.48 5.16
N LEU A 1022 21.31 -15.25 5.42
CA LEU A 1022 22.70 -14.88 5.07
C LEU A 1022 22.89 -14.72 3.55
N ASP A 1023 22.16 -15.51 2.76
CA ASP A 1023 22.22 -15.51 1.29
C ASP A 1023 21.31 -14.45 0.63
N LEU A 1024 20.53 -13.70 1.42
CA LEU A 1024 19.75 -12.57 0.91
C LEU A 1024 20.69 -11.37 0.79
N GLY A 1025 20.93 -10.88 -0.43
CA GLY A 1025 21.80 -9.73 -0.72
C GLY A 1025 21.17 -8.38 -0.37
N ASN A 1026 21.98 -7.33 -0.25
CA ASN A 1026 21.56 -5.95 0.07
C ASN A 1026 20.83 -5.79 1.41
N THR A 1027 21.14 -6.64 2.39
CA THR A 1027 20.60 -6.54 3.77
C THR A 1027 21.61 -5.94 4.77
N ASP A 1028 22.79 -5.56 4.32
CA ASP A 1028 23.85 -5.02 5.20
C ASP A 1028 23.58 -3.56 5.62
N ASN A 1029 22.76 -2.84 4.84
CA ASN A 1029 22.36 -1.46 5.09
C ASN A 1029 20.87 -1.32 5.46
N PHE A 1030 20.27 -2.33 6.11
CA PHE A 1030 18.89 -2.22 6.62
C PHE A 1030 18.80 -1.14 7.70
N ASN A 1031 18.55 0.09 7.30
CA ASN A 1031 18.31 1.17 8.23
C ASN A 1031 16.80 1.39 8.37
N PRO A 1032 16.25 1.45 9.59
CA PRO A 1032 14.94 2.02 9.84
C PRO A 1032 15.08 3.52 9.78
N ILE A 1033 15.14 4.07 8.59
CA ILE A 1033 14.35 5.27 8.45
C ILE A 1033 13.01 4.70 8.04
N PRO A 1034 12.04 4.53 8.98
CA PRO A 1034 10.65 4.59 8.61
C PRO A 1034 10.54 5.79 7.70
N THR A 1035 10.42 5.52 6.40
CA THR A 1035 9.65 6.46 5.60
C THR A 1035 8.32 6.60 6.35
N GLU A 1036 7.75 7.78 6.36
CA GLU A 1036 6.63 8.20 7.25
C GLU A 1036 5.38 7.30 7.19
N LYS A 1037 5.41 6.25 6.34
CA LYS A 1037 4.40 5.23 6.09
C LYS A 1037 4.72 3.82 6.62
N GLN A 1038 5.92 3.54 7.13
CA GLN A 1038 6.39 2.16 7.29
C GLN A 1038 6.85 1.89 8.72
N ASN A 1039 5.98 1.25 9.48
CA ASN A 1039 6.13 1.06 10.91
C ASN A 1039 6.39 -0.41 11.23
N GLY A 1040 7.54 -0.74 11.83
CA GLY A 1040 7.78 -1.97 12.60
C GLY A 1040 7.55 -3.32 11.92
N SER A 1041 7.26 -3.34 10.62
CA SER A 1041 7.00 -4.54 9.84
C SER A 1041 8.28 -5.06 9.20
N THR A 1042 8.27 -6.36 8.91
CA THR A 1042 9.25 -7.05 8.09
C THR A 1042 9.37 -6.51 6.65
N THR A 1043 8.65 -5.42 6.30
CA THR A 1043 8.77 -4.71 5.03
C THR A 1043 10.17 -4.15 4.87
N LEU A 1044 10.97 -4.92 4.16
CA LEU A 1044 12.24 -4.52 3.62
C LEU A 1044 11.95 -3.31 2.69
N THR A 1045 12.24 -2.09 3.16
CA THR A 1045 12.12 -0.77 2.49
C THR A 1045 12.82 -0.67 1.11
N PHE A 1046 13.42 -1.79 0.70
CA PHE A 1046 14.37 -2.02 -0.36
C PHE A 1046 14.06 -3.32 -1.10
N SER A 1047 12.81 -3.81 -1.01
CA SER A 1047 12.38 -5.07 -1.62
C SER A 1047 12.64 -5.12 -3.13
N ASP A 1048 12.84 -3.96 -3.77
CA ASP A 1048 13.24 -3.80 -5.14
C ASP A 1048 14.71 -4.19 -5.39
N ILE A 1049 15.62 -3.88 -4.46
CA ILE A 1049 17.04 -4.18 -4.58
C ILE A 1049 17.49 -5.47 -3.90
N LEU A 1050 16.61 -6.18 -3.20
CA LEU A 1050 16.95 -7.48 -2.61
C LEU A 1050 17.08 -8.58 -3.67
N TRP A 1051 17.98 -9.54 -3.46
CA TRP A 1051 18.23 -10.64 -4.39
C TRP A 1051 18.87 -11.86 -3.69
N TRP A 1052 18.88 -13.03 -4.34
CA TRP A 1052 19.48 -14.25 -3.79
C TRP A 1052 20.89 -14.53 -4.32
N LYS A 1053 21.88 -14.58 -3.42
CA LYS A 1053 23.29 -14.86 -3.77
C LYS A 1053 23.52 -16.26 -4.35
N ASN A 1054 22.70 -17.24 -3.97
CA ASN A 1054 22.83 -18.65 -4.36
C ASN A 1054 21.45 -19.32 -4.57
N GLU A 1055 20.69 -18.88 -5.57
CA GLU A 1055 19.34 -19.39 -5.84
C GLU A 1055 19.29 -20.91 -6.08
N LYS A 1056 20.29 -21.46 -6.78
CA LYS A 1056 20.38 -22.91 -7.07
C LYS A 1056 20.44 -23.76 -5.79
N LYS A 1057 21.21 -23.33 -4.79
CA LYS A 1057 21.34 -24.01 -3.49
C LYS A 1057 20.04 -23.92 -2.69
N ARG A 1058 19.29 -22.81 -2.82
CA ARG A 1058 18.00 -22.60 -2.17
C ARG A 1058 16.92 -23.51 -2.77
N ALA A 1059 16.86 -23.61 -4.11
CA ALA A 1059 15.95 -24.54 -4.79
C ALA A 1059 16.20 -25.99 -4.36
N GLU A 1060 17.48 -26.40 -4.26
CA GLU A 1060 17.87 -27.72 -3.74
C GLU A 1060 17.53 -27.94 -2.25
N THR A 1061 17.44 -26.87 -1.46
CA THR A 1061 17.10 -26.93 -0.02
C THR A 1061 15.59 -26.89 0.22
N GLN A 1062 14.82 -26.15 -0.58
CA GLN A 1062 13.34 -26.12 -0.49
C GLN A 1062 12.68 -27.40 -1.04
N GLN A 1063 13.40 -28.14 -1.88
CA GLN A 1063 12.96 -29.41 -2.44
C GLN A 1063 13.26 -30.62 -1.54
N LYS A 1064 14.13 -30.43 -0.53
CA LYS A 1064 14.43 -31.41 0.53
C LYS A 1064 13.54 -31.13 1.74
#